data_AF-A0A1J0U1B3-F1
#
_entry.id   AF-A0A1J0U1B3-F1
#
_cell.length_a   1.000
_cell.length_b   1.000
_cell.length_c   1.000
_cell.angle_alpha   90.00
_cell.angle_beta   90.00
_cell.angle_gamma   90.00
#
_symmetry.space_group_name_H-M   'P 1'
#
loop_
_entity.id
_entity.type
_entity.pdbx_description
1 polymer ?
#
loop_
_entity_poly.entity_id
_entity_poly.type
_entity_poly.pdbx_seq_one_letter_code
_entity_poly.pdbx_strand_id
1 'polypeptide(L)'
;MREIVDKIFGVQQRSLWKSKRFIGLISSVTLLVASGITTGCILATQNNNVQTYYQFNNKYFSTKTAAVTYAMNNTQKGNFGYNTNNYLFEGQVFSMQSKLNDHIQKRFPMSRIKTNRNPGEYTINSGGELSRDVLNASYEKPTMVYRGNDGSAYLKKDEALSTFYNYQKVYNIEGQIRYNEYEARELYENSIKKKLEDAVTGKTTCYLQGAICQTEQEIKNWLRSGIKNGFEYRGQYFSDYNFSEFLTVMNNIDEYTVNKYVKEVVNPDKNSYWISQDKNADFLNSYFIGPKYVETAEKLPGSLKFKEVSSFTPSIFFTPLAFETIDRINTFLFEEKVQKFKWKSNNFEKYLIYLYEDNKIISRKSYENLMNIVNFLKLPDNIIQDSVSNLEDINDSSFTDFHKLLVAMKRMLTYTKVYTSSVGNAATKLGNAFKEIIVDILNNNKETMGVLFNSNKGADELLDYGVSFDDIYNMFLNQGAFFEDGGNNRKMWNIAQKIQSSIDNIMSVVDGANKIADGYQSLYKNSNTSDNQIQAGRNQLSHNLKGAIGSSTGKILSKLKLVGKALPIASIFSGIWELSKTFSFISLKTMEYKIDHNNSIYYVTPTFKLPILDIALTSSQPKTMVTPLATSALNYMLPDGKDAKGQKLYEFNDHYYLSKDAAKADLIRQIYLHPERYVTNKKLMISIMAKDVPYWLPETISNANICGTTANDNDCINQVDYDSTLSVEKDKFINQIFTSYFVPNQKSFYLDGFGNYFLSKDEALASLTENVALANFDVSYRYQTRVGKEFFANSKEEIINFINNNEIIDNKEVINSDLITTSHYETLSDYLGIKFDIYVLDYYGDQKYFMSEQQARNYLWNHLNYQTLNFDATMNSFQFGEHTFF
;
A
#
# COMPACT_ATOMS: atom_id res chain seq x y z
N MET A 1 67.38 -23.65 -33.42
CA MET A 1 66.35 -22.88 -32.70
C MET A 1 65.14 -23.79 -32.50
N ARG A 2 64.40 -23.71 -31.38
CA ARG A 2 63.36 -24.66 -30.91
C ARG A 2 63.87 -26.06 -30.49
N GLU A 3 64.45 -26.14 -29.28
CA GLU A 3 64.55 -27.43 -28.54
C GLU A 3 64.64 -27.26 -27.01
N ILE A 4 64.26 -26.09 -26.45
CA ILE A 4 64.49 -25.75 -25.03
C ILE A 4 63.20 -25.31 -24.28
N VAL A 5 62.10 -24.99 -24.97
CA VAL A 5 60.91 -24.39 -24.33
C VAL A 5 59.86 -25.43 -23.91
N ASP A 6 59.71 -26.54 -24.64
CA ASP A 6 58.59 -27.48 -24.50
C ASP A 6 58.66 -28.44 -23.29
N LYS A 7 59.45 -28.12 -22.24
CA LYS A 7 59.80 -29.08 -21.17
C LYS A 7 59.51 -28.68 -19.73
N ILE A 8 58.80 -27.56 -19.48
CA ILE A 8 58.58 -27.06 -18.10
C ILE A 8 57.10 -26.83 -17.73
N PHE A 9 56.24 -26.32 -18.63
CA PHE A 9 54.87 -25.94 -18.26
C PHE A 9 53.79 -26.51 -19.18
N GLY A 10 53.05 -27.49 -18.66
CA GLY A 10 51.73 -27.87 -19.16
C GLY A 10 50.86 -28.33 -18.00
N VAL A 11 49.55 -28.03 -18.04
CA VAL A 11 48.49 -28.72 -17.30
C VAL A 11 47.11 -28.23 -17.80
N GLN A 12 46.38 -29.14 -18.46
CA GLN A 12 44.93 -29.46 -18.32
C GLN A 12 43.85 -28.35 -18.39
N GLN A 13 42.57 -28.63 -18.63
CA GLN A 13 41.81 -29.90 -18.74
C GLN A 13 40.89 -29.79 -20.00
N ARG A 14 39.72 -30.42 -20.26
CA ARG A 14 38.75 -31.28 -19.56
C ARG A 14 37.94 -32.08 -20.61
N SER A 15 37.05 -32.97 -20.13
CA SER A 15 35.83 -33.47 -20.84
C SER A 15 35.99 -34.60 -21.87
N LEU A 16 35.04 -35.53 -22.04
CA LEU A 16 33.96 -36.01 -21.13
C LEU A 16 33.38 -37.36 -21.64
N TRP A 17 32.52 -38.00 -20.82
CA TRP A 17 31.67 -39.17 -21.13
C TRP A 17 32.42 -40.52 -21.39
N LYS A 18 31.95 -41.71 -20.96
CA LYS A 18 30.65 -42.15 -20.37
C LYS A 18 30.80 -43.01 -19.07
N SER A 19 29.65 -43.27 -18.44
CA SER A 19 29.25 -44.47 -17.65
C SER A 19 29.82 -44.77 -16.23
N LYS A 20 29.21 -44.10 -15.23
CA LYS A 20 28.47 -44.63 -14.05
C LYS A 20 29.11 -45.63 -13.04
N ARG A 21 28.87 -45.28 -11.74
CA ARG A 21 28.94 -46.07 -10.47
C ARG A 21 30.34 -46.29 -9.85
N PHE A 22 30.52 -46.33 -8.53
CA PHE A 22 29.77 -45.69 -7.41
C PHE A 22 30.68 -45.59 -6.17
N ILE A 23 31.39 -44.48 -6.10
CA ILE A 23 31.75 -43.65 -4.94
C ILE A 23 31.23 -44.12 -3.56
N GLY A 24 32.13 -44.17 -2.58
CA GLY A 24 31.83 -44.37 -1.15
C GLY A 24 33.04 -44.08 -0.24
N LEU A 25 33.86 -43.07 -0.58
CA LEU A 25 35.20 -42.88 0.00
C LEU A 25 35.55 -41.39 0.18
N ILE A 26 34.83 -40.70 1.08
CA ILE A 26 35.21 -39.36 1.60
C ILE A 26 34.82 -39.27 3.08
N SER A 27 35.75 -39.55 3.99
CA SER A 27 35.70 -39.11 5.41
C SER A 27 37.00 -39.42 6.19
N SER A 28 38.17 -39.26 5.56
CA SER A 28 39.46 -39.48 6.24
C SER A 28 40.57 -38.55 5.72
N VAL A 29 40.65 -37.32 6.26
CA VAL A 29 41.87 -36.64 6.77
C VAL A 29 41.46 -35.25 7.31
N THR A 30 41.26 -35.19 8.62
CA THR A 30 41.54 -34.05 9.51
C THR A 30 41.69 -34.64 10.91
N LEU A 31 42.90 -35.08 11.30
CA LEU A 31 44.04 -34.29 11.79
C LEU A 31 43.82 -33.71 13.21
N LEU A 32 44.49 -34.34 14.20
CA LEU A 32 45.02 -33.73 15.44
C LEU A 32 43.92 -33.20 16.41
N VAL A 33 44.08 -33.03 17.73
CA VAL A 33 45.22 -32.78 18.64
C VAL A 33 44.93 -33.51 19.97
N ALA A 34 45.85 -34.08 20.75
CA ALA A 34 47.25 -34.51 20.55
C ALA A 34 47.70 -35.34 21.78
N SER A 35 48.97 -35.79 21.77
CA SER A 35 49.81 -36.28 22.90
C SER A 35 49.38 -37.54 23.70
N GLY A 36 50.24 -38.54 23.91
CA GLY A 36 51.59 -38.77 23.38
C GLY A 36 52.50 -39.56 24.33
N ILE A 37 53.77 -39.75 23.91
CA ILE A 37 54.96 -40.05 24.76
C ILE A 37 54.95 -41.45 25.45
N THR A 38 55.95 -42.34 25.31
CA THR A 38 57.18 -42.42 24.48
C THR A 38 57.67 -43.88 24.42
N THR A 39 58.49 -44.20 23.41
CA THR A 39 59.71 -45.05 23.43
C THR A 39 59.79 -46.31 24.31
N GLY A 40 60.18 -47.46 23.72
CA GLY A 40 60.98 -48.45 24.46
C GLY A 40 60.95 -49.90 23.97
N CYS A 41 61.76 -50.25 22.95
CA CYS A 41 62.03 -51.65 22.54
C CYS A 41 60.77 -52.39 21.96
N ILE A 42 60.86 -53.52 21.24
CA ILE A 42 61.76 -54.68 21.33
C ILE A 42 62.35 -55.05 19.96
N LEU A 43 63.68 -55.16 19.91
CA LEU A 43 64.38 -56.17 19.11
C LEU A 43 64.63 -57.39 20.02
N ALA A 44 64.74 -58.58 19.41
CA ALA A 44 64.99 -59.89 20.05
C ALA A 44 63.81 -60.49 20.87
N THR A 45 63.44 -61.77 20.78
CA THR A 45 63.62 -62.83 19.74
C THR A 45 62.74 -64.04 20.11
N GLN A 46 62.37 -64.84 19.10
CA GLN A 46 62.05 -66.29 19.17
C GLN A 46 60.79 -66.78 19.90
N ASN A 47 60.18 -67.79 19.26
CA ASN A 47 58.96 -68.52 19.59
C ASN A 47 58.85 -69.03 21.04
N ASN A 48 57.63 -69.00 21.58
CA ASN A 48 56.92 -70.22 22.00
C ASN A 48 55.39 -69.99 22.05
N ASN A 49 54.62 -70.99 21.62
CA ASN A 49 53.14 -71.12 21.69
C ASN A 49 52.31 -69.88 22.05
N VAL A 50 51.95 -69.07 21.04
CA VAL A 50 51.02 -67.94 21.21
C VAL A 50 49.58 -68.46 21.36
N GLN A 51 49.16 -68.74 22.60
CA GLN A 51 47.74 -68.76 22.93
C GLN A 51 47.20 -67.32 22.83
N THR A 52 46.21 -67.10 21.96
CA THR A 52 45.65 -65.77 21.71
C THR A 52 44.69 -65.38 22.84
N TYR A 53 45.22 -64.71 23.87
CA TYR A 53 44.40 -64.12 24.93
C TYR A 53 43.75 -62.81 24.46
N TYR A 54 42.47 -62.65 24.79
CA TYR A 54 41.68 -61.47 24.52
C TYR A 54 41.58 -60.64 25.80
N GLN A 55 41.97 -59.37 25.78
CA GLN A 55 41.95 -58.49 26.96
C GLN A 55 40.74 -57.56 26.91
N PHE A 56 40.01 -57.44 28.03
CA PHE A 56 38.96 -56.43 28.22
C PHE A 56 38.94 -55.98 29.68
N ASN A 57 38.92 -54.66 29.92
CA ASN A 57 38.92 -54.04 31.25
C ASN A 57 39.94 -54.69 32.22
N ASN A 58 41.21 -54.74 31.80
CA ASN A 58 42.34 -55.34 32.51
C ASN A 58 42.21 -56.80 32.98
N LYS A 59 41.24 -57.56 32.44
CA LYS A 59 41.21 -59.03 32.54
C LYS A 59 41.52 -59.67 31.18
N TYR A 60 42.18 -60.82 31.23
CA TYR A 60 42.54 -61.63 30.08
C TYR A 60 41.62 -62.86 29.99
N PHE A 61 41.19 -63.19 28.78
CA PHE A 61 40.27 -64.29 28.49
C PHE A 61 40.87 -65.19 27.42
N SER A 62 40.81 -66.51 27.62
CA SER A 62 41.34 -67.51 26.68
C SER A 62 40.55 -67.65 25.38
N THR A 63 39.37 -67.01 25.28
CA THR A 63 38.56 -67.00 24.06
C THR A 63 37.89 -65.64 23.83
N LYS A 64 37.66 -65.29 22.55
CA LYS A 64 36.96 -64.07 22.15
C LYS A 64 35.55 -64.00 22.74
N THR A 65 34.85 -65.14 22.79
CA THR A 65 33.49 -65.24 23.33
C THR A 65 33.45 -64.87 24.81
N ALA A 66 34.38 -65.39 25.62
CA ALA A 66 34.45 -65.05 27.05
C ALA A 66 34.73 -63.56 27.29
N ALA A 67 35.62 -62.93 26.49
CA ALA A 67 35.84 -61.49 26.55
C ALA A 67 34.59 -60.67 26.16
N VAL A 68 33.87 -61.09 25.12
CA VAL A 68 32.63 -60.41 24.67
C VAL A 68 31.48 -60.59 25.68
N THR A 69 31.30 -61.77 26.26
CA THR A 69 30.31 -62.00 27.33
C THR A 69 30.65 -61.19 28.58
N TYR A 70 31.92 -61.14 28.99
CA TYR A 70 32.35 -60.28 30.10
C TYR A 70 32.12 -58.81 29.79
N ALA A 71 32.44 -58.34 28.56
CA ALA A 71 32.15 -56.98 28.14
C ALA A 71 30.64 -56.67 28.22
N MET A 72 29.79 -57.45 27.56
CA MET A 72 28.33 -57.24 27.54
C MET A 72 27.68 -57.28 28.93
N ASN A 73 28.23 -58.05 29.87
CA ASN A 73 27.75 -58.12 31.25
C ASN A 73 28.27 -56.98 32.14
N ASN A 74 29.29 -56.23 31.73
CA ASN A 74 29.89 -55.13 32.51
C ASN A 74 29.74 -53.74 31.84
N THR A 75 29.31 -53.67 30.57
CA THR A 75 28.91 -52.41 29.92
C THR A 75 27.54 -51.96 30.42
N GLN A 76 27.41 -50.71 30.87
CA GLN A 76 26.10 -50.08 31.01
C GLN A 76 25.41 -50.04 29.65
N LYS A 77 24.21 -50.62 29.54
CA LYS A 77 23.38 -50.54 28.34
C LYS A 77 22.73 -49.16 28.28
N GLY A 78 23.21 -48.30 27.38
CA GLY A 78 22.50 -47.08 27.02
C GLY A 78 21.19 -47.42 26.30
N ASN A 79 20.06 -47.21 26.96
CA ASN A 79 18.75 -47.30 26.32
C ASN A 79 18.54 -46.08 25.40
N PHE A 80 18.91 -46.22 24.14
CA PHE A 80 18.57 -45.25 23.10
C PHE A 80 17.09 -45.38 22.72
N GLY A 81 16.22 -44.82 23.56
CA GLY A 81 14.81 -44.64 23.24
C GLY A 81 14.65 -43.62 22.12
N TYR A 82 14.34 -44.08 20.91
CA TYR A 82 13.81 -43.20 19.87
C TYR A 82 12.40 -42.78 20.29
N ASN A 83 12.18 -41.49 20.54
CA ASN A 83 10.88 -40.98 20.93
C ASN A 83 9.95 -40.91 19.70
N THR A 84 9.44 -42.08 19.29
CA THR A 84 8.45 -42.19 18.21
C THR A 84 7.08 -41.84 18.76
N ASN A 85 6.76 -40.54 18.74
CA ASN A 85 5.44 -40.03 19.05
C ASN A 85 4.41 -40.73 18.16
N ASN A 86 3.56 -41.55 18.77
CA ASN A 86 2.35 -42.07 18.14
C ASN A 86 1.20 -41.10 18.41
N TYR A 87 0.11 -41.19 17.66
CA TYR A 87 -1.02 -40.27 17.78
C TYR A 87 -2.31 -41.05 17.91
N LEU A 88 -3.12 -40.76 18.92
CA LEU A 88 -4.44 -41.33 19.14
C LEU A 88 -5.51 -40.34 18.68
N PHE A 89 -6.38 -40.78 17.76
CA PHE A 89 -7.50 -39.98 17.26
C PHE A 89 -8.69 -40.89 16.93
N GLU A 90 -9.89 -40.54 17.40
CA GLU A 90 -11.13 -41.36 17.31
C GLU A 90 -10.92 -42.86 17.66
N GLY A 91 -10.06 -43.14 18.64
CA GLY A 91 -9.74 -44.51 19.08
C GLY A 91 -8.71 -45.25 18.19
N GLN A 92 -8.25 -44.65 17.09
CA GLN A 92 -7.24 -45.23 16.20
C GLN A 92 -5.83 -44.66 16.51
N VAL A 93 -4.82 -45.53 16.47
CA VAL A 93 -3.41 -45.16 16.75
C VAL A 93 -2.61 -45.07 15.45
N PHE A 94 -2.05 -43.89 15.18
CA PHE A 94 -1.26 -43.57 14.00
C PHE A 94 0.23 -43.52 14.34
N SER A 95 1.05 -44.26 13.61
CA SER A 95 2.49 -44.40 13.86
C SER A 95 3.36 -43.22 13.34
N MET A 96 2.73 -42.22 12.73
CA MET A 96 3.36 -41.10 12.02
C MET A 96 2.33 -39.97 11.91
N GLN A 97 2.75 -38.71 12.10
CA GLN A 97 1.86 -37.56 11.94
C GLN A 97 1.28 -37.45 10.52
N SER A 98 2.05 -37.81 9.49
CA SER A 98 1.54 -37.87 8.10
C SER A 98 0.34 -38.80 7.95
N LYS A 99 0.34 -39.97 8.59
CA LYS A 99 -0.79 -40.92 8.54
C LYS A 99 -2.02 -40.41 9.31
N LEU A 100 -1.80 -39.68 10.42
CA LEU A 100 -2.87 -38.98 11.13
C LEU A 100 -3.50 -37.92 10.21
N ASN A 101 -2.67 -37.09 9.57
CA ASN A 101 -3.11 -36.04 8.66
C ASN A 101 -3.87 -36.60 7.44
N ASP A 102 -3.38 -37.70 6.85
CA ASP A 102 -4.04 -38.42 5.76
C ASP A 102 -5.40 -39.04 6.15
N HIS A 103 -5.56 -39.40 7.43
CA HIS A 103 -6.82 -39.90 7.98
C HIS A 103 -7.80 -38.75 8.24
N ILE A 104 -7.35 -37.70 8.94
CA ILE A 104 -8.13 -36.49 9.23
C ILE A 104 -8.69 -35.87 7.94
N GLN A 105 -7.88 -35.72 6.89
CA GLN A 105 -8.33 -35.17 5.60
C GLN A 105 -9.37 -36.04 4.86
N LYS A 106 -9.47 -37.34 5.18
CA LYS A 106 -10.52 -38.23 4.65
C LYS A 106 -11.75 -38.28 5.55
N ARG A 107 -11.56 -38.07 6.85
CA ARG A 107 -12.59 -38.11 7.90
C ARG A 107 -13.44 -36.84 7.95
N PHE A 108 -12.84 -35.70 7.60
CA PHE A 108 -13.48 -34.39 7.51
C PHE A 108 -13.27 -33.82 6.10
N PRO A 109 -14.05 -34.29 5.11
CA PRO A 109 -13.91 -33.83 3.73
C PRO A 109 -14.27 -32.34 3.64
N MET A 110 -13.40 -31.57 3.00
CA MET A 110 -13.70 -30.20 2.59
C MET A 110 -14.21 -30.23 1.15
N SER A 111 -15.35 -29.59 0.91
CA SER A 111 -15.91 -29.37 -0.42
C SER A 111 -15.94 -27.87 -0.73
N ARG A 112 -15.95 -27.53 -2.02
CA ARG A 112 -15.86 -26.14 -2.49
C ARG A 112 -17.10 -25.80 -3.29
N ILE A 113 -17.83 -24.77 -2.88
CA ILE A 113 -19.11 -24.35 -3.46
C ILE A 113 -19.10 -22.86 -3.81
N LYS A 114 -19.94 -22.45 -4.76
CA LYS A 114 -19.96 -21.08 -5.28
C LYS A 114 -21.17 -20.29 -4.83
N THR A 115 -20.92 -19.08 -4.34
CA THR A 115 -21.91 -18.09 -3.88
C THR A 115 -21.77 -16.78 -4.65
N ASN A 116 -22.85 -16.02 -4.77
CA ASN A 116 -22.87 -14.64 -5.30
C ASN A 116 -22.61 -13.60 -4.19
N ARG A 117 -22.70 -14.02 -2.92
CA ARG A 117 -22.56 -13.18 -1.73
C ARG A 117 -21.09 -13.04 -1.37
N ASN A 118 -20.62 -11.82 -1.05
CA ASN A 118 -19.23 -11.58 -0.66
C ASN A 118 -18.95 -12.20 0.74
N PRO A 119 -18.14 -13.27 0.86
CA PRO A 119 -18.03 -14.01 2.11
C PRO A 119 -17.45 -13.19 3.29
N GLY A 120 -16.72 -12.11 3.02
CA GLY A 120 -16.18 -11.23 4.07
C GLY A 120 -17.26 -10.57 4.93
N GLU A 121 -18.47 -10.39 4.41
CA GLU A 121 -19.60 -9.77 5.11
C GLU A 121 -20.35 -10.74 6.05
N TYR A 122 -20.13 -12.05 5.89
CA TYR A 122 -20.85 -13.11 6.60
C TYR A 122 -19.96 -13.83 7.63
N THR A 123 -18.77 -13.31 7.93
CA THR A 123 -17.84 -13.89 8.91
C THR A 123 -18.39 -13.71 10.33
N ILE A 124 -18.55 -14.80 11.07
CA ILE A 124 -19.16 -14.82 12.42
C ILE A 124 -18.14 -15.03 13.56
N ASN A 125 -16.91 -15.45 13.27
CA ASN A 125 -15.84 -15.53 14.28
C ASN A 125 -14.43 -15.36 13.70
N SER A 126 -13.46 -15.14 14.59
CA SER A 126 -12.04 -14.95 14.28
C SER A 126 -11.33 -16.20 13.74
N GLY A 127 -12.01 -17.35 13.69
CA GLY A 127 -11.56 -18.55 12.96
C GLY A 127 -11.89 -18.52 11.46
N GLY A 128 -12.60 -17.51 10.98
CA GLY A 128 -13.07 -17.40 9.60
C GLY A 128 -14.32 -18.23 9.30
N GLU A 129 -15.02 -18.72 10.32
CA GLU A 129 -16.32 -19.38 10.15
C GLU A 129 -17.34 -18.35 9.65
N LEU A 130 -18.14 -18.76 8.66
CA LEU A 130 -19.17 -17.93 8.01
C LEU A 130 -20.57 -18.35 8.46
N SER A 131 -21.49 -17.39 8.55
CA SER A 131 -22.92 -17.72 8.66
C SER A 131 -23.37 -18.52 7.44
N ARG A 132 -24.33 -19.42 7.66
CA ARG A 132 -25.02 -20.16 6.59
C ARG A 132 -25.69 -19.22 5.57
N ASP A 133 -26.00 -17.99 5.95
CA ASP A 133 -26.59 -16.97 5.08
C ASP A 133 -25.66 -16.54 3.93
N VAL A 134 -24.37 -16.91 3.97
CA VAL A 134 -23.46 -16.77 2.83
C VAL A 134 -23.81 -17.67 1.64
N LEU A 135 -24.70 -18.65 1.82
CA LEU A 135 -25.17 -19.54 0.75
C LEU A 135 -26.18 -18.83 -0.16
N ASN A 136 -26.05 -19.02 -1.47
CA ASN A 136 -27.10 -18.63 -2.41
C ASN A 136 -28.35 -19.50 -2.22
N ALA A 137 -29.52 -18.89 -2.11
CA ALA A 137 -30.79 -19.56 -2.32
C ALA A 137 -31.19 -19.54 -3.81
N SER A 138 -31.96 -20.53 -4.27
CA SER A 138 -32.27 -20.72 -5.70
C SER A 138 -33.18 -19.67 -6.34
N TYR A 139 -33.82 -18.83 -5.52
CA TYR A 139 -34.65 -17.70 -5.95
C TYR A 139 -33.89 -16.36 -5.98
N GLU A 140 -32.61 -16.36 -5.58
CA GLU A 140 -31.83 -15.14 -5.45
C GLU A 140 -31.35 -14.63 -6.80
N LYS A 141 -31.55 -13.32 -7.01
CA LYS A 141 -31.19 -12.61 -8.21
C LYS A 141 -30.57 -11.26 -7.85
N PRO A 142 -29.65 -10.76 -8.69
CA PRO A 142 -29.27 -9.36 -8.69
C PRO A 142 -30.50 -8.47 -8.89
N THR A 143 -30.54 -7.31 -8.22
CA THR A 143 -31.60 -6.30 -8.38
C THR A 143 -31.02 -4.92 -8.08
N MET A 144 -31.26 -3.97 -8.99
CA MET A 144 -30.86 -2.58 -8.82
C MET A 144 -31.70 -1.90 -7.73
N VAL A 145 -31.04 -1.19 -6.81
CA VAL A 145 -31.68 -0.40 -5.77
C VAL A 145 -31.17 1.04 -5.78
N TYR A 146 -32.04 1.95 -5.34
CA TYR A 146 -31.89 3.39 -5.44
C TYR A 146 -31.91 4.01 -4.05
N ARG A 147 -30.93 4.88 -3.74
CA ARG A 147 -30.82 5.56 -2.45
C ARG A 147 -31.83 6.70 -2.32
N GLY A 148 -32.67 6.63 -1.29
CA GLY A 148 -33.44 7.78 -0.81
C GLY A 148 -32.59 8.74 0.04
N ASN A 149 -33.05 9.98 0.10
CA ASN A 149 -32.56 11.05 0.96
C ASN A 149 -32.63 10.70 2.46
N ASP A 150 -33.58 9.84 2.84
CA ASP A 150 -33.71 9.24 4.17
C ASP A 150 -32.68 8.14 4.47
N GLY A 151 -31.90 7.72 3.47
CA GLY A 151 -30.96 6.61 3.53
C GLY A 151 -31.56 5.24 3.22
N SER A 152 -32.84 5.14 2.90
CA SER A 152 -33.47 3.86 2.53
C SER A 152 -33.13 3.45 1.09
N ALA A 153 -33.28 2.16 0.80
CA ALA A 153 -33.12 1.56 -0.52
C ALA A 153 -34.48 1.29 -1.16
N TYR A 154 -34.70 1.86 -2.35
CA TYR A 154 -35.94 1.75 -3.12
C TYR A 154 -35.74 0.91 -4.38
N LEU A 155 -36.78 0.17 -4.77
CA LEU A 155 -36.78 -0.65 -6.00
C LEU A 155 -37.07 0.16 -7.27
N LYS A 156 -37.50 1.42 -7.16
CA LYS A 156 -37.71 2.33 -8.29
C LYS A 156 -36.98 3.66 -8.05
N LYS A 157 -36.40 4.20 -9.13
CA LYS A 157 -35.74 5.51 -9.10
C LYS A 157 -36.70 6.62 -8.65
N ASP A 158 -37.93 6.62 -9.16
CA ASP A 158 -38.91 7.69 -8.89
C ASP A 158 -39.41 7.69 -7.43
N GLU A 159 -39.41 6.52 -6.78
CA GLU A 159 -39.76 6.37 -5.37
C GLU A 159 -38.64 6.95 -4.49
N ALA A 160 -37.37 6.64 -4.78
CA ALA A 160 -36.24 7.31 -4.15
C ALA A 160 -36.25 8.83 -4.42
N LEU A 161 -36.52 9.26 -5.66
CA LEU A 161 -36.56 10.67 -6.06
C LEU A 161 -37.55 11.48 -5.23
N SER A 162 -38.71 10.89 -4.91
CA SER A 162 -39.74 11.55 -4.10
C SER A 162 -39.27 11.92 -2.68
N THR A 163 -38.25 11.24 -2.14
CA THR A 163 -37.67 11.56 -0.82
C THR A 163 -36.81 12.83 -0.83
N PHE A 164 -36.35 13.27 -2.01
CA PHE A 164 -35.61 14.53 -2.19
C PHE A 164 -36.55 15.75 -2.30
N TYR A 165 -37.87 15.56 -2.25
CA TYR A 165 -38.85 16.66 -2.14
C TYR A 165 -38.90 17.30 -0.73
N ASN A 166 -37.80 17.28 0.02
CA ASN A 166 -37.66 17.88 1.36
C ASN A 166 -37.31 19.38 1.33
N TYR A 167 -37.66 20.08 0.25
CA TYR A 167 -37.44 21.52 0.11
C TYR A 167 -38.18 22.31 1.20
N GLN A 168 -37.61 23.44 1.61
CA GLN A 168 -38.13 24.30 2.67
C GLN A 168 -38.95 25.45 2.07
N LYS A 169 -40.16 25.68 2.60
CA LYS A 169 -40.87 26.96 2.39
C LYS A 169 -40.13 28.03 3.18
N VAL A 170 -39.67 29.07 2.51
CA VAL A 170 -39.01 30.24 3.12
C VAL A 170 -39.68 31.52 2.63
N TYR A 171 -39.36 32.63 3.29
CA TYR A 171 -39.81 33.97 2.89
C TYR A 171 -38.58 34.83 2.60
N ASN A 172 -38.61 35.61 1.51
CA ASN A 172 -37.46 36.42 1.06
C ASN A 172 -37.87 37.91 1.02
N ILE A 173 -37.28 38.73 1.90
CA ILE A 173 -37.77 40.07 2.23
C ILE A 173 -36.59 41.04 2.32
N GLU A 174 -36.55 42.09 1.47
CA GLU A 174 -35.37 42.96 1.29
C GLU A 174 -34.05 42.16 1.13
N GLY A 175 -34.14 40.99 0.49
CA GLY A 175 -33.01 40.10 0.21
C GLY A 175 -32.55 39.25 1.40
N GLN A 176 -33.34 39.22 2.47
CA GLN A 176 -33.11 38.40 3.66
C GLN A 176 -34.07 37.21 3.71
N ILE A 177 -33.52 36.02 3.94
CA ILE A 177 -34.29 34.79 4.12
C ILE A 177 -34.86 34.74 5.55
N ARG A 178 -36.11 34.28 5.70
CA ARG A 178 -36.77 33.89 6.95
C ARG A 178 -37.39 32.49 6.83
N TYR A 179 -37.38 31.74 7.92
CA TYR A 179 -37.72 30.31 7.93
C TYR A 179 -39.16 30.01 8.34
N ASN A 180 -39.89 31.00 8.85
CA ASN A 180 -41.29 30.89 9.22
C ASN A 180 -42.01 32.25 9.11
N GLU A 181 -43.34 32.22 9.19
CA GLU A 181 -44.17 33.41 9.03
C GLU A 181 -44.01 34.41 10.18
N TYR A 182 -43.69 33.95 11.39
CA TYR A 182 -43.50 34.81 12.56
C TYR A 182 -42.27 35.72 12.37
N GLU A 183 -41.12 35.16 11.97
CA GLU A 183 -39.92 35.94 11.67
C GLU A 183 -40.10 36.91 10.50
N ALA A 184 -40.91 36.51 9.49
CA ALA A 184 -41.27 37.36 8.37
C ALA A 184 -42.10 38.56 8.84
N ARG A 185 -43.21 38.30 9.54
CA ARG A 185 -44.10 39.29 10.15
C ARG A 185 -43.34 40.25 11.07
N GLU A 186 -42.45 39.73 11.91
CA GLU A 186 -41.60 40.54 12.78
C GLU A 186 -40.71 41.50 11.97
N LEU A 187 -40.11 41.06 10.86
CA LEU A 187 -39.29 41.93 10.01
C LEU A 187 -40.12 43.09 9.40
N TYR A 188 -41.34 42.81 8.92
CA TYR A 188 -42.25 43.85 8.42
C TYR A 188 -42.66 44.83 9.53
N GLU A 189 -43.16 44.33 10.67
CA GLU A 189 -43.73 45.14 11.74
C GLU A 189 -42.66 45.90 12.56
N ASN A 190 -41.49 45.29 12.81
CA ASN A 190 -40.45 45.87 13.65
C ASN A 190 -39.29 46.54 12.90
N SER A 191 -39.11 46.29 11.59
CA SER A 191 -38.03 46.91 10.81
C SER A 191 -38.55 47.74 9.64
N ILE A 192 -39.26 47.15 8.68
CA ILE A 192 -39.67 47.84 7.44
C ILE A 192 -40.68 48.96 7.74
N LYS A 193 -41.64 48.70 8.64
CA LYS A 193 -42.56 49.72 9.13
C LYS A 193 -41.83 50.88 9.83
N LYS A 194 -40.86 50.61 10.71
CA LYS A 194 -40.09 51.66 11.40
C LYS A 194 -39.21 52.46 10.44
N LYS A 195 -38.64 51.80 9.44
CA LYS A 195 -37.89 52.39 8.32
C LYS A 195 -38.77 53.36 7.52
N LEU A 196 -40.00 52.97 7.16
CA LEU A 196 -41.01 53.85 6.55
C LEU A 196 -41.47 54.99 7.48
N GLU A 197 -41.58 54.73 8.78
CA GLU A 197 -41.98 55.73 9.78
C GLU A 197 -40.90 56.82 10.00
N ASP A 198 -39.63 56.50 9.79
CA ASP A 198 -38.51 57.44 9.92
C ASP A 198 -38.48 58.53 8.84
N ALA A 199 -38.22 59.77 9.25
CA ALA A 199 -38.28 60.96 8.40
C ALA A 199 -37.05 61.18 7.50
N VAL A 200 -35.94 60.48 7.75
CA VAL A 200 -34.67 60.62 7.04
C VAL A 200 -34.42 59.44 6.08
N THR A 201 -34.89 58.25 6.45
CA THR A 201 -34.60 56.97 5.78
C THR A 201 -35.80 56.28 5.13
N GLY A 202 -37.01 56.82 5.27
CA GLY A 202 -38.23 56.21 4.71
C GLY A 202 -38.25 56.02 3.18
N LYS A 203 -37.45 56.77 2.42
CA LYS A 203 -37.25 56.48 0.99
C LYS A 203 -36.05 55.56 0.79
N THR A 204 -36.31 54.35 0.29
CA THR A 204 -35.28 53.36 -0.06
C THR A 204 -34.89 53.51 -1.52
N THR A 205 -33.58 53.38 -1.81
CA THR A 205 -33.06 53.29 -3.18
C THR A 205 -33.31 51.90 -3.75
N CYS A 206 -33.94 51.84 -4.92
CA CYS A 206 -34.21 50.61 -5.66
C CYS A 206 -33.88 50.79 -7.15
N TYR A 207 -33.96 49.68 -7.88
CA TYR A 207 -33.74 49.61 -9.32
C TYR A 207 -34.98 49.00 -9.94
N LEU A 208 -35.57 49.68 -10.93
CA LEU A 208 -36.83 49.25 -11.53
C LEU A 208 -36.63 48.14 -12.56
N GLN A 209 -37.43 47.08 -12.47
CA GLN A 209 -37.65 46.10 -13.53
C GLN A 209 -39.15 45.97 -13.81
N GLY A 210 -39.61 46.51 -14.95
CA GLY A 210 -41.04 46.57 -15.27
C GLY A 210 -41.81 47.38 -14.23
N ALA A 211 -42.70 46.71 -13.50
CA ALA A 211 -43.49 47.29 -12.41
C ALA A 211 -42.95 46.95 -10.99
N ILE A 212 -41.78 46.31 -10.89
CA ILE A 212 -41.20 45.86 -9.61
C ILE A 212 -39.97 46.73 -9.27
N CYS A 213 -39.78 47.03 -7.99
CA CYS A 213 -38.73 47.89 -7.45
C CYS A 213 -37.91 47.12 -6.41
N GLN A 214 -36.69 46.71 -6.78
CA GLN A 214 -35.82 45.86 -5.95
C GLN A 214 -34.59 46.62 -5.45
N THR A 215 -34.17 46.33 -4.22
CA THR A 215 -32.95 46.86 -3.60
C THR A 215 -31.68 46.24 -4.20
N GLU A 216 -30.53 46.90 -3.97
CA GLU A 216 -29.22 46.36 -4.36
C GLU A 216 -28.95 44.96 -3.79
N GLN A 217 -29.35 44.71 -2.54
CA GLN A 217 -29.10 43.45 -1.86
C GLN A 217 -29.97 42.31 -2.40
N GLU A 218 -31.23 42.58 -2.74
CA GLU A 218 -32.11 41.60 -3.42
C GLU A 218 -31.53 41.18 -4.76
N ILE A 219 -31.15 42.16 -5.59
CA ILE A 219 -30.58 41.91 -6.90
C ILE A 219 -29.26 41.16 -6.77
N LYS A 220 -28.36 41.58 -5.88
CA LYS A 220 -27.06 40.90 -5.69
C LYS A 220 -27.22 39.49 -5.13
N ASN A 221 -28.21 39.22 -4.26
CA ASN A 221 -28.46 37.88 -3.76
C ASN A 221 -29.13 36.98 -4.82
N TRP A 222 -30.03 37.52 -5.66
CA TRP A 222 -30.54 36.83 -6.85
C TRP A 222 -29.42 36.53 -7.87
N LEU A 223 -28.48 37.46 -8.09
CA LEU A 223 -27.30 37.19 -8.92
C LEU A 223 -26.41 36.10 -8.29
N ARG A 224 -26.25 36.05 -6.97
CA ARG A 224 -25.48 35.01 -6.27
C ARG A 224 -26.05 33.61 -6.44
N SER A 225 -27.38 33.45 -6.37
CA SER A 225 -28.04 32.15 -6.61
C SER A 225 -28.18 31.82 -8.10
N GLY A 226 -28.39 32.83 -8.96
CA GLY A 226 -28.56 32.66 -10.41
C GLY A 226 -27.26 32.43 -11.21
N ILE A 227 -26.10 32.85 -10.71
CA ILE A 227 -24.81 32.64 -11.38
C ILE A 227 -24.34 31.18 -11.22
N LYS A 228 -24.32 30.49 -12.35
CA LYS A 228 -23.90 29.10 -12.55
C LYS A 228 -22.46 29.04 -13.06
N ASN A 229 -21.76 27.92 -12.80
CA ASN A 229 -20.49 27.64 -13.47
C ASN A 229 -20.77 27.12 -14.90
N GLY A 230 -19.84 27.38 -15.82
CA GLY A 230 -19.85 26.87 -17.19
C GLY A 230 -18.59 26.05 -17.47
N PHE A 231 -18.64 24.78 -17.06
CA PHE A 231 -17.55 23.84 -17.25
C PHE A 231 -17.44 23.43 -18.72
N GLU A 232 -16.23 23.47 -19.28
CA GLU A 232 -15.96 23.08 -20.66
C GLU A 232 -15.39 21.66 -20.74
N TYR A 233 -15.95 20.86 -21.64
CA TYR A 233 -15.33 19.62 -22.12
C TYR A 233 -15.41 19.57 -23.65
N ARG A 234 -14.25 19.57 -24.32
CA ARG A 234 -14.11 19.48 -25.78
C ARG A 234 -14.95 20.51 -26.56
N GLY A 235 -14.98 21.77 -26.09
CA GLY A 235 -15.77 22.85 -26.69
C GLY A 235 -17.28 22.82 -26.41
N GLN A 236 -17.78 21.77 -25.75
CA GLN A 236 -19.13 21.74 -25.20
C GLN A 236 -19.13 22.24 -23.75
N TYR A 237 -20.25 22.79 -23.29
CA TYR A 237 -20.38 23.35 -21.94
C TYR A 237 -21.55 22.69 -21.20
N PHE A 238 -21.39 22.51 -19.89
CA PHE A 238 -22.48 22.15 -19.00
C PHE A 238 -22.44 22.98 -17.72
N SER A 239 -23.61 23.19 -17.13
CA SER A 239 -23.78 23.75 -15.80
C SER A 239 -23.81 22.67 -14.72
N ASP A 240 -23.23 23.00 -13.57
CA ASP A 240 -23.38 22.28 -12.31
C ASP A 240 -24.78 22.41 -11.65
N TYR A 241 -25.72 23.03 -12.36
CA TYR A 241 -27.17 23.08 -12.08
C TYR A 241 -27.97 22.61 -13.31
N ASN A 242 -27.41 21.71 -14.13
CA ASN A 242 -28.12 21.00 -15.19
C ASN A 242 -27.52 19.60 -15.47
N PHE A 243 -28.03 18.57 -14.81
CA PHE A 243 -27.59 17.17 -15.04
C PHE A 243 -27.87 16.68 -16.47
N SER A 244 -28.85 17.25 -17.18
CA SER A 244 -29.18 16.87 -18.57
C SER A 244 -28.14 17.41 -19.57
N GLU A 245 -27.67 18.64 -19.39
CA GLU A 245 -26.49 19.17 -20.10
C GLU A 245 -25.27 18.28 -19.83
N PHE A 246 -24.97 18.04 -18.56
CA PHE A 246 -23.86 17.19 -18.14
C PHE A 246 -23.89 15.80 -18.78
N LEU A 247 -25.04 15.11 -18.74
CA LEU A 247 -25.21 13.79 -19.36
C LEU A 247 -24.97 13.86 -20.88
N THR A 248 -25.48 14.91 -21.54
CA THR A 248 -25.27 15.12 -22.98
C THR A 248 -23.79 15.25 -23.32
N VAL A 249 -23.03 16.01 -22.52
CA VAL A 249 -21.60 16.28 -22.72
C VAL A 249 -20.74 15.06 -22.34
N MET A 250 -21.09 14.30 -21.30
CA MET A 250 -20.34 13.13 -20.84
C MET A 250 -20.69 11.80 -21.55
N ASN A 251 -21.82 11.72 -22.27
CA ASN A 251 -22.26 10.49 -22.97
C ASN A 251 -21.15 9.89 -23.85
N ASN A 252 -20.34 10.76 -24.48
CA ASN A 252 -19.19 10.38 -25.30
C ASN A 252 -17.84 10.81 -24.68
N ILE A 253 -17.69 10.71 -23.35
CA ILE A 253 -16.39 10.92 -22.69
C ILE A 253 -15.34 9.98 -23.29
N ASP A 254 -14.22 10.56 -23.68
CA ASP A 254 -13.25 9.96 -24.59
C ASP A 254 -12.18 9.11 -23.89
N GLU A 255 -11.58 8.17 -24.63
CA GLU A 255 -10.58 7.25 -24.08
C GLU A 255 -9.31 7.91 -23.54
N TYR A 256 -8.86 9.05 -24.06
CA TYR A 256 -7.70 9.76 -23.49
C TYR A 256 -8.05 10.40 -22.14
N THR A 257 -9.23 11.02 -22.01
CA THR A 257 -9.71 11.49 -20.69
C THR A 257 -9.93 10.33 -19.72
N VAL A 258 -10.51 9.20 -20.16
CA VAL A 258 -10.65 8.01 -19.30
C VAL A 258 -9.28 7.48 -18.88
N ASN A 259 -8.34 7.28 -19.81
CA ASN A 259 -7.00 6.76 -19.51
C ASN A 259 -6.14 7.73 -18.66
N LYS A 260 -6.45 9.03 -18.63
CA LYS A 260 -5.77 10.03 -17.77
C LYS A 260 -6.06 9.78 -16.28
N TYR A 261 -7.29 9.36 -15.95
CA TYR A 261 -7.76 9.23 -14.57
C TYR A 261 -7.95 7.77 -14.12
N VAL A 262 -8.39 6.90 -15.01
CA VAL A 262 -8.51 5.45 -14.80
C VAL A 262 -7.19 4.78 -15.22
N LYS A 263 -6.41 4.34 -14.23
CA LYS A 263 -5.14 3.63 -14.48
C LYS A 263 -5.43 2.16 -14.77
N GLU A 264 -4.75 1.58 -15.76
CA GLU A 264 -4.75 0.13 -15.93
C GLU A 264 -3.73 -0.50 -14.95
N VAL A 265 -4.17 -1.48 -14.16
CA VAL A 265 -3.34 -2.19 -13.18
C VAL A 265 -3.31 -3.68 -13.52
N VAL A 266 -2.10 -4.20 -13.68
CA VAL A 266 -1.89 -5.45 -14.43
C VAL A 266 -1.96 -6.68 -13.55
N ASN A 267 -2.92 -7.55 -13.92
CA ASN A 267 -3.18 -8.92 -13.51
C ASN A 267 -3.27 -9.19 -11.99
N PRO A 268 -4.44 -9.60 -11.47
CA PRO A 268 -4.56 -10.12 -10.11
C PRO A 268 -4.06 -11.57 -9.93
N ASP A 269 -3.93 -12.36 -11.01
CA ASP A 269 -3.34 -13.72 -10.96
C ASP A 269 -1.81 -13.59 -10.92
N LYS A 270 -1.31 -13.39 -9.71
CA LYS A 270 0.11 -13.17 -9.44
C LYS A 270 0.62 -14.15 -8.40
N ASN A 271 1.86 -14.56 -8.61
CA ASN A 271 2.65 -15.17 -7.56
C ASN A 271 3.46 -14.03 -6.93
N SER A 272 3.38 -13.91 -5.61
CA SER A 272 4.29 -13.05 -4.84
C SER A 272 5.62 -13.78 -4.62
N TYR A 273 6.72 -13.06 -4.68
CA TYR A 273 8.06 -13.62 -4.52
C TYR A 273 8.93 -12.70 -3.66
N TRP A 274 9.71 -13.32 -2.77
CA TRP A 274 10.88 -12.69 -2.17
C TRP A 274 12.13 -13.07 -2.95
N ILE A 275 12.94 -12.08 -3.32
CA ILE A 275 14.15 -12.24 -4.14
C ILE A 275 15.35 -11.70 -3.37
N SER A 276 16.35 -12.55 -3.14
CA SER A 276 17.51 -12.22 -2.32
C SER A 276 18.84 -12.69 -2.93
N GLN A 277 19.93 -12.17 -2.37
CA GLN A 277 21.31 -12.42 -2.78
C GLN A 277 22.00 -13.39 -1.80
N ASP A 278 22.68 -14.44 -2.30
CA ASP A 278 23.57 -15.24 -1.46
C ASP A 278 24.79 -14.40 -1.04
N LYS A 279 24.71 -13.84 0.17
CA LYS A 279 25.73 -12.98 0.79
C LYS A 279 27.10 -13.67 0.97
N ASN A 280 27.21 -14.99 0.77
CA ASN A 280 28.44 -15.75 0.93
C ASN A 280 29.28 -15.88 -0.36
N ALA A 281 28.85 -15.28 -1.48
CA ALA A 281 29.40 -15.58 -2.81
C ALA A 281 30.46 -14.61 -3.34
N ASP A 282 30.24 -13.29 -3.27
CA ASP A 282 31.03 -12.29 -3.99
C ASP A 282 31.71 -11.29 -3.04
N PHE A 283 33.03 -11.10 -3.22
CA PHE A 283 33.91 -10.33 -2.32
C PHE A 283 34.09 -8.85 -2.73
N LEU A 284 33.38 -8.40 -3.78
CA LEU A 284 33.50 -7.05 -4.37
C LEU A 284 32.13 -6.39 -4.55
N ASN A 285 31.50 -6.05 -3.43
CA ASN A 285 30.37 -5.11 -3.28
C ASN A 285 29.42 -5.05 -4.48
N SER A 286 28.85 -6.19 -4.86
CA SER A 286 27.85 -6.24 -5.92
C SER A 286 26.45 -6.22 -5.31
N TYR A 287 25.53 -5.49 -5.94
CA TYR A 287 24.25 -5.10 -5.34
C TYR A 287 23.09 -5.28 -6.33
N PHE A 288 21.89 -5.47 -5.80
CA PHE A 288 20.65 -5.49 -6.57
C PHE A 288 19.93 -4.15 -6.46
N ILE A 289 19.35 -3.72 -7.58
CA ILE A 289 18.45 -2.59 -7.68
C ILE A 289 17.17 -3.09 -8.33
N GLY A 290 16.02 -2.86 -7.70
CA GLY A 290 14.74 -3.41 -8.16
C GLY A 290 13.87 -3.88 -6.98
N PRO A 291 12.83 -4.67 -7.26
CA PRO A 291 11.98 -5.28 -6.25
C PRO A 291 12.69 -6.42 -5.48
N LYS A 292 12.80 -6.28 -4.15
CA LYS A 292 13.05 -7.42 -3.25
C LYS A 292 11.78 -8.27 -3.08
N TYR A 293 10.63 -7.59 -2.98
CA TYR A 293 9.30 -8.19 -3.04
C TYR A 293 8.67 -7.82 -4.37
N VAL A 294 8.26 -8.82 -5.16
CA VAL A 294 7.53 -8.61 -6.42
C VAL A 294 6.27 -9.46 -6.45
N GLU A 295 5.20 -8.91 -7.04
CA GLU A 295 4.04 -9.70 -7.44
C GLU A 295 3.95 -9.68 -8.97
N THR A 296 4.12 -10.85 -9.59
CA THR A 296 4.14 -11.01 -11.04
C THR A 296 3.39 -12.27 -11.48
N ALA A 297 2.86 -12.24 -12.70
CA ALA A 297 2.18 -13.37 -13.31
C ALA A 297 3.18 -14.40 -13.87
N GLU A 298 4.42 -13.98 -14.11
CA GLU A 298 5.49 -14.85 -14.61
C GLU A 298 5.99 -15.80 -13.53
N LYS A 299 6.17 -17.08 -13.90
CA LYS A 299 6.64 -18.08 -12.96
C LYS A 299 8.15 -17.97 -12.77
N LEU A 300 8.56 -17.22 -11.76
CA LEU A 300 9.99 -17.00 -11.49
C LEU A 300 10.70 -18.32 -11.11
N PRO A 301 11.90 -18.57 -11.66
CA PRO A 301 12.73 -19.72 -11.27
C PRO A 301 13.38 -19.46 -9.92
N GLY A 302 13.63 -20.52 -9.14
CA GLY A 302 14.28 -20.44 -7.81
C GLY A 302 15.67 -19.78 -7.77
N SER A 303 16.28 -19.54 -8.94
CA SER A 303 17.44 -18.67 -9.13
C SER A 303 17.36 -18.02 -10.52
N LEU A 304 17.52 -16.70 -10.57
CA LEU A 304 17.42 -15.84 -11.74
C LEU A 304 18.69 -15.89 -12.61
N LYS A 305 18.54 -15.63 -13.91
CA LYS A 305 19.65 -15.62 -14.88
C LYS A 305 19.74 -14.27 -15.58
N PHE A 306 20.69 -13.45 -15.18
CA PHE A 306 20.78 -12.05 -15.63
C PHE A 306 21.48 -11.96 -16.99
N LYS A 307 20.99 -11.09 -17.86
CA LYS A 307 21.59 -10.76 -19.15
C LYS A 307 22.40 -9.47 -19.02
N GLU A 308 23.55 -9.41 -19.66
CA GLU A 308 24.33 -8.17 -19.71
C GLU A 308 23.57 -7.08 -20.48
N VAL A 309 23.46 -5.91 -19.87
CA VAL A 309 22.96 -4.67 -20.50
C VAL A 309 24.08 -3.63 -20.48
N SER A 310 23.96 -2.60 -21.32
CA SER A 310 25.05 -1.62 -21.55
C SER A 310 25.61 -1.02 -20.25
N SER A 311 26.94 -0.86 -20.19
CA SER A 311 27.61 -0.17 -19.08
C SER A 311 27.17 1.30 -19.03
N PHE A 312 26.29 1.64 -18.10
CA PHE A 312 25.76 2.99 -17.94
C PHE A 312 26.71 3.94 -17.20
N THR A 313 26.55 5.24 -17.42
CA THR A 313 27.30 6.28 -16.72
C THR A 313 26.96 6.26 -15.22
N PRO A 314 27.93 6.26 -14.29
CA PRO A 314 27.66 5.93 -12.88
C PRO A 314 26.74 6.89 -12.11
N SER A 315 26.56 8.14 -12.56
CA SER A 315 25.81 9.18 -11.84
C SER A 315 24.34 8.82 -11.53
N ILE A 316 23.71 7.95 -12.32
CA ILE A 316 22.31 7.53 -12.13
C ILE A 316 22.16 6.52 -10.96
N PHE A 317 23.25 5.89 -10.52
CA PHE A 317 23.22 4.77 -9.56
C PHE A 317 23.51 5.13 -8.10
N PHE A 318 23.84 6.40 -7.81
CA PHE A 318 24.15 6.86 -6.44
C PHE A 318 22.92 6.86 -5.53
N THR A 319 21.76 7.25 -6.05
CA THR A 319 20.52 7.35 -5.26
C THR A 319 19.94 5.98 -4.84
N PRO A 320 19.90 4.93 -5.68
CA PRO A 320 19.52 3.60 -5.20
C PRO A 320 20.47 3.08 -4.11
N LEU A 321 21.79 3.26 -4.29
CA LEU A 321 22.80 2.92 -3.27
C LEU A 321 22.59 3.66 -1.94
N ALA A 322 22.17 4.92 -2.00
CA ALA A 322 21.85 5.72 -0.81
C ALA A 322 20.64 5.16 -0.04
N PHE A 323 19.60 4.73 -0.74
CA PHE A 323 18.45 4.08 -0.10
C PHE A 323 18.75 2.65 0.36
N GLU A 324 19.57 1.88 -0.35
CA GLU A 324 20.06 0.58 0.14
C GLU A 324 20.90 0.73 1.42
N THR A 325 21.67 1.81 1.54
CA THR A 325 22.39 2.17 2.76
C THR A 325 21.42 2.40 3.92
N ILE A 326 20.40 3.25 3.72
CA ILE A 326 19.36 3.53 4.72
C ILE A 326 18.60 2.26 5.12
N ASP A 327 18.14 1.47 4.16
CA ASP A 327 17.42 0.22 4.36
C ASP A 327 18.19 -0.76 5.27
N ARG A 328 19.46 -1.00 4.94
CA ARG A 328 20.34 -1.90 5.71
C ARG A 328 20.60 -1.38 7.13
N ILE A 329 20.72 -0.06 7.32
CA ILE A 329 20.91 0.57 8.63
C ILE A 329 19.64 0.49 9.47
N ASN A 330 18.49 0.85 8.91
CA ASN A 330 17.21 0.87 9.61
C ASN A 330 16.81 -0.54 10.02
N THR A 331 16.95 -1.50 9.10
CA THR A 331 16.79 -2.93 9.40
C THR A 331 17.71 -3.36 10.55
N PHE A 332 19.01 -3.03 10.49
CA PHE A 332 19.93 -3.41 11.57
C PHE A 332 19.56 -2.79 12.93
N LEU A 333 19.32 -1.48 12.98
CA LEU A 333 18.99 -0.75 14.22
C LEU A 333 17.60 -1.08 14.78
N PHE A 334 16.71 -1.62 13.95
CA PHE A 334 15.41 -2.16 14.35
C PHE A 334 15.57 -3.56 14.95
N GLU A 335 16.19 -4.48 14.21
CA GLU A 335 16.36 -5.89 14.62
C GLU A 335 17.41 -6.05 15.76
N GLU A 336 18.23 -5.04 16.06
CA GLU A 336 19.05 -4.97 17.30
C GLU A 336 18.20 -4.65 18.54
N LYS A 337 17.06 -3.95 18.37
CA LYS A 337 16.14 -3.55 19.45
C LYS A 337 14.92 -4.47 19.61
N VAL A 338 14.59 -5.28 18.60
CA VAL A 338 13.37 -6.10 18.51
C VAL A 338 13.71 -7.58 18.56
N GLN A 339 12.98 -8.38 19.35
CA GLN A 339 13.06 -9.84 19.24
C GLN A 339 12.17 -10.34 18.10
N LYS A 340 12.62 -11.38 17.39
CA LYS A 340 11.88 -11.92 16.24
C LYS A 340 10.46 -12.32 16.61
N PHE A 341 9.49 -11.79 15.87
CA PHE A 341 8.07 -12.00 16.11
C PHE A 341 7.55 -13.28 15.44
N LYS A 342 6.55 -13.89 16.06
CA LYS A 342 5.84 -15.08 15.55
C LYS A 342 4.56 -14.63 14.85
N TRP A 343 4.66 -14.33 13.57
CA TRP A 343 3.55 -13.96 12.69
C TRP A 343 2.60 -15.14 12.42
N LYS A 344 3.11 -16.38 12.45
CA LYS A 344 2.31 -17.59 12.15
C LYS A 344 1.17 -17.85 13.14
N SER A 345 1.23 -17.28 14.34
CA SER A 345 0.19 -17.36 15.37
C SER A 345 -0.45 -16.01 15.74
N ASN A 346 -0.08 -14.92 15.06
CA ASN A 346 -0.48 -13.56 15.44
C ASN A 346 -0.67 -12.65 14.22
N ASN A 347 -1.78 -11.90 14.21
CA ASN A 347 -2.12 -10.96 13.16
C ASN A 347 -1.24 -9.69 13.17
N PHE A 348 -1.43 -8.85 12.14
CA PHE A 348 -0.80 -7.53 11.99
C PHE A 348 -1.02 -6.62 13.22
N GLU A 349 -2.22 -6.60 13.78
CA GLU A 349 -2.58 -5.82 14.98
C GLU A 349 -1.74 -6.22 16.20
N LYS A 350 -1.66 -7.52 16.53
CA LYS A 350 -0.82 -8.01 17.64
C LYS A 350 0.66 -7.65 17.45
N TYR A 351 1.15 -7.56 16.21
CA TYR A 351 2.51 -7.08 15.96
C TYR A 351 2.66 -5.58 16.25
N LEU A 352 1.64 -4.76 15.94
CA LEU A 352 1.64 -3.34 16.34
C LEU A 352 1.57 -3.19 17.86
N ILE A 353 0.76 -3.99 18.56
CA ILE A 353 0.73 -4.04 20.03
C ILE A 353 2.12 -4.40 20.58
N TYR A 354 2.78 -5.41 20.02
CA TYR A 354 4.15 -5.81 20.37
C TYR A 354 5.18 -4.68 20.14
N LEU A 355 5.06 -3.90 19.08
CA LEU A 355 5.91 -2.72 18.84
C LEU A 355 5.59 -1.54 19.78
N TYR A 356 4.35 -1.39 20.22
CA TYR A 356 3.89 -0.31 21.09
C TYR A 356 4.17 -0.59 22.57
N GLU A 357 3.70 -1.71 23.12
CA GLU A 357 3.71 -1.98 24.56
C GLU A 357 5.03 -2.59 25.03
N ASP A 358 5.46 -3.68 24.39
CA ASP A 358 6.65 -4.44 24.80
C ASP A 358 7.96 -3.72 24.39
N ASN A 359 8.06 -3.29 23.14
CA ASN A 359 9.30 -2.73 22.58
C ASN A 359 9.34 -1.19 22.59
N LYS A 360 8.19 -0.51 22.70
CA LYS A 360 8.05 0.97 22.76
C LYS A 360 8.71 1.71 21.60
N ILE A 361 8.57 1.14 20.41
CA ILE A 361 9.13 1.64 19.15
C ILE A 361 8.17 2.57 18.42
N ILE A 362 6.87 2.32 18.52
CA ILE A 362 5.82 3.17 17.95
C ILE A 362 5.10 3.95 19.04
N SER A 363 4.63 5.16 18.71
CA SER A 363 3.90 5.97 19.68
C SER A 363 2.46 5.47 19.85
N ARG A 364 1.93 5.63 21.07
CA ARG A 364 0.52 5.36 21.38
C ARG A 364 -0.42 6.09 20.40
N LYS A 365 -0.10 7.33 20.05
CA LYS A 365 -0.89 8.18 19.13
C LYS A 365 -1.01 7.53 17.75
N SER A 366 0.10 7.08 17.15
CA SER A 366 0.10 6.46 15.82
C SER A 366 -0.65 5.13 15.82
N TYR A 367 -0.50 4.33 16.89
CA TYR A 367 -1.28 3.11 17.09
C TYR A 367 -2.79 3.39 17.20
N GLU A 368 -3.20 4.29 18.09
CA GLU A 368 -4.61 4.65 18.28
C GLU A 368 -5.22 5.28 17.02
N ASN A 369 -4.48 6.12 16.29
CA ASN A 369 -4.94 6.69 15.01
C ASN A 369 -5.20 5.59 13.96
N LEU A 370 -4.26 4.65 13.81
CA LEU A 370 -4.42 3.53 12.89
C LEU A 370 -5.60 2.62 13.28
N MET A 371 -5.74 2.24 14.55
CA MET A 371 -6.87 1.42 15.01
C MET A 371 -8.21 2.15 14.84
N ASN A 372 -8.28 3.46 15.10
CA ASN A 372 -9.47 4.25 14.83
C ASN A 372 -9.83 4.26 13.33
N ILE A 373 -8.84 4.32 12.44
CA ILE A 373 -9.06 4.25 10.98
C ILE A 373 -9.52 2.86 10.56
N VAL A 374 -8.92 1.77 11.07
CA VAL A 374 -9.34 0.39 10.79
C VAL A 374 -10.80 0.17 11.21
N ASN A 375 -11.16 0.60 12.42
CA ASN A 375 -12.53 0.52 12.95
C ASN A 375 -13.52 1.39 12.15
N PHE A 376 -13.14 2.61 11.77
CA PHE A 376 -13.97 3.52 10.97
C PHE A 376 -14.22 3.00 9.55
N LEU A 377 -13.21 2.39 8.93
CA LEU A 377 -13.32 1.71 7.64
C LEU A 377 -14.04 0.35 7.73
N LYS A 378 -14.31 -0.15 8.94
CA LYS A 378 -14.92 -1.47 9.22
C LYS A 378 -14.21 -2.62 8.50
N LEU A 379 -12.88 -2.59 8.42
CA LEU A 379 -12.12 -3.65 7.75
C LEU A 379 -12.25 -4.96 8.55
N PRO A 380 -12.88 -6.03 8.01
CA PRO A 380 -13.08 -7.27 8.74
C PRO A 380 -11.75 -7.98 9.08
N ASP A 381 -11.72 -8.73 10.19
CA ASP A 381 -10.50 -9.32 10.75
C ASP A 381 -9.72 -10.22 9.78
N ASN A 382 -10.42 -10.86 8.84
CA ASN A 382 -9.83 -11.66 7.76
C ASN A 382 -8.83 -10.85 6.90
N ILE A 383 -9.14 -9.59 6.56
CA ILE A 383 -8.24 -8.67 5.82
C ILE A 383 -6.95 -8.43 6.63
N ILE A 384 -7.06 -8.33 7.95
CA ILE A 384 -5.94 -8.11 8.86
C ILE A 384 -5.08 -9.39 8.97
N GLN A 385 -5.70 -10.57 9.02
CA GLN A 385 -5.02 -11.88 9.03
C GLN A 385 -4.35 -12.20 7.68
N ASP A 386 -5.06 -12.07 6.56
CA ASP A 386 -4.56 -12.42 5.22
C ASP A 386 -3.40 -11.51 4.81
N SER A 387 -3.33 -10.29 5.34
CA SER A 387 -2.21 -9.36 5.10
C SER A 387 -0.86 -9.94 5.53
N VAL A 388 -0.84 -10.77 6.58
CA VAL A 388 0.37 -11.44 7.11
C VAL A 388 0.50 -12.90 6.67
N SER A 389 -0.45 -13.40 5.88
CA SER A 389 -0.49 -14.81 5.46
C SER A 389 0.76 -15.22 4.67
N ASN A 390 1.31 -16.38 5.06
CA ASN A 390 2.51 -17.03 4.52
C ASN A 390 3.84 -16.23 4.67
N LEU A 391 3.85 -15.08 5.36
CA LEU A 391 5.07 -14.26 5.52
C LEU A 391 6.14 -14.87 6.44
N GLU A 392 5.78 -15.79 7.34
CA GLU A 392 6.78 -16.49 8.19
C GLU A 392 7.44 -17.68 7.48
N ASP A 393 6.84 -18.22 6.42
CA ASP A 393 7.36 -19.42 5.75
C ASP A 393 8.60 -19.13 4.88
N ILE A 394 8.91 -17.85 4.62
CA ILE A 394 10.21 -17.41 4.05
C ILE A 394 11.31 -17.57 5.12
N ASN A 395 12.09 -18.63 4.99
CA ASN A 395 13.27 -18.90 5.83
C ASN A 395 14.52 -18.15 5.31
N ASP A 396 14.43 -16.82 5.15
CA ASP A 396 15.52 -15.97 4.67
C ASP A 396 15.92 -14.92 5.73
N SER A 397 17.22 -14.85 6.04
CA SER A 397 17.78 -13.86 6.98
C SER A 397 17.73 -12.40 6.48
N SER A 398 17.41 -12.18 5.21
CA SER A 398 17.15 -10.86 4.63
C SER A 398 15.68 -10.43 4.68
N PHE A 399 14.73 -11.35 4.88
CA PHE A 399 13.32 -11.02 5.02
C PHE A 399 12.95 -10.83 6.50
N THR A 400 13.25 -9.63 6.99
CA THR A 400 13.17 -9.31 8.41
C THR A 400 11.77 -8.84 8.83
N ASP A 401 11.51 -8.66 10.13
CA ASP A 401 10.15 -8.34 10.59
C ASP A 401 9.70 -6.92 10.19
N PHE A 402 10.64 -5.98 10.02
CA PHE A 402 10.36 -4.70 9.35
C PHE A 402 9.91 -4.88 7.89
N HIS A 403 10.54 -5.78 7.13
CA HIS A 403 10.17 -6.06 5.75
C HIS A 403 8.76 -6.71 5.66
N LYS A 404 8.43 -7.61 6.59
CA LYS A 404 7.09 -8.21 6.70
C LYS A 404 6.01 -7.18 7.00
N LEU A 405 6.27 -6.23 7.91
CA LEU A 405 5.35 -5.13 8.21
C LEU A 405 5.00 -4.32 6.95
N LEU A 406 6.01 -3.92 6.17
CA LEU A 406 5.79 -3.16 4.94
C LEU A 406 4.99 -3.95 3.89
N VAL A 407 5.23 -5.25 3.76
CA VAL A 407 4.44 -6.15 2.89
C VAL A 407 2.99 -6.26 3.37
N ALA A 408 2.77 -6.44 4.67
CA ALA A 408 1.43 -6.53 5.25
C ALA A 408 0.64 -5.21 5.09
N MET A 409 1.29 -4.06 5.34
CA MET A 409 0.72 -2.74 5.06
C MET A 409 0.32 -2.58 3.58
N LYS A 410 1.20 -2.94 2.64
CA LYS A 410 0.90 -2.87 1.20
C LYS A 410 -0.25 -3.78 0.79
N ARG A 411 -0.32 -4.99 1.35
CA ARG A 411 -1.46 -5.93 1.18
C ARG A 411 -2.75 -5.32 1.72
N MET A 412 -2.75 -4.79 2.93
CA MET A 412 -3.93 -4.20 3.57
C MET A 412 -4.44 -2.94 2.86
N LEU A 413 -3.56 -2.13 2.25
CA LEU A 413 -3.97 -1.06 1.33
C LEU A 413 -4.66 -1.63 0.09
N THR A 414 -4.04 -2.60 -0.58
CA THR A 414 -4.63 -3.29 -1.74
C THR A 414 -5.99 -3.90 -1.41
N TYR A 415 -6.16 -4.47 -0.21
CA TYR A 415 -7.44 -5.02 0.27
C TYR A 415 -8.50 -3.92 0.44
N THR A 416 -8.11 -2.78 1.03
CA THR A 416 -8.98 -1.60 1.21
C THR A 416 -9.45 -1.02 -0.13
N LYS A 417 -8.65 -1.11 -1.20
CA LYS A 417 -9.03 -0.67 -2.55
C LYS A 417 -10.06 -1.56 -3.26
N VAL A 418 -10.31 -2.78 -2.77
CA VAL A 418 -11.22 -3.76 -3.43
C VAL A 418 -12.52 -3.94 -2.68
N TYR A 419 -12.47 -4.05 -1.35
CA TYR A 419 -13.66 -4.15 -0.51
C TYR A 419 -14.28 -2.77 -0.30
N THR A 420 -14.59 -2.09 -1.41
CA THR A 420 -15.08 -0.72 -1.58
C THR A 420 -15.86 -0.18 -0.39
N SER A 421 -15.15 0.47 0.55
CA SER A 421 -15.82 1.09 1.69
C SER A 421 -16.63 2.30 1.21
N SER A 422 -17.81 2.55 1.78
CA SER A 422 -18.57 3.78 1.53
C SER A 422 -17.86 5.07 1.99
N VAL A 423 -16.69 4.94 2.64
CA VAL A 423 -15.80 6.02 3.03
C VAL A 423 -14.86 6.41 1.87
N GLY A 424 -15.10 7.57 1.25
CA GLY A 424 -14.20 8.14 0.25
C GLY A 424 -12.75 8.30 0.76
N ASN A 425 -11.78 8.02 -0.13
CA ASN A 425 -10.33 8.08 0.10
C ASN A 425 -9.83 7.17 1.25
N ALA A 426 -10.44 5.99 1.41
CA ALA A 426 -10.10 5.02 2.45
C ALA A 426 -8.64 4.56 2.42
N ALA A 427 -8.14 4.15 1.25
CA ALA A 427 -6.75 3.70 1.12
C ALA A 427 -5.75 4.83 1.37
N THR A 428 -6.01 6.07 0.91
CA THR A 428 -5.22 7.26 1.28
C THR A 428 -5.21 7.52 2.79
N LYS A 429 -6.35 7.39 3.49
CA LYS A 429 -6.42 7.54 4.96
C LYS A 429 -5.57 6.49 5.67
N LEU A 430 -5.74 5.22 5.30
CA LEU A 430 -4.97 4.10 5.85
C LEU A 430 -3.47 4.24 5.55
N GLY A 431 -3.12 4.66 4.33
CA GLY A 431 -1.74 4.89 3.90
C GLY A 431 -1.05 6.00 4.71
N ASN A 432 -1.77 7.08 5.04
CA ASN A 432 -1.24 8.13 5.91
C ASN A 432 -0.99 7.63 7.35
N ALA A 433 -1.85 6.77 7.90
CA ALA A 433 -1.60 6.14 9.19
C ALA A 433 -0.40 5.17 9.15
N PHE A 434 -0.22 4.43 8.04
CA PHE A 434 0.99 3.62 7.83
C PHE A 434 2.26 4.47 7.69
N LYS A 435 2.21 5.67 7.07
CA LYS A 435 3.32 6.63 7.09
C LYS A 435 3.70 7.03 8.52
N GLU A 436 2.73 7.36 9.38
CA GLU A 436 2.99 7.69 10.80
C GLU A 436 3.69 6.54 11.54
N ILE A 437 3.21 5.30 11.39
CA ILE A 437 3.82 4.11 12.01
C ILE A 437 5.26 3.89 11.52
N ILE A 438 5.53 3.99 10.21
CA ILE A 438 6.89 3.83 9.68
C ILE A 438 7.81 4.95 10.18
N VAL A 439 7.33 6.20 10.19
CA VAL A 439 8.12 7.35 10.67
C VAL A 439 8.44 7.24 12.16
N ASP A 440 7.53 6.73 13.00
CA ASP A 440 7.84 6.39 14.39
C ASP A 440 8.93 5.31 14.49
N ILE A 441 8.82 4.21 13.73
CA ILE A 441 9.83 3.12 13.69
C ILE A 441 11.21 3.66 13.31
N LEU A 442 11.29 4.57 12.35
CA LEU A 442 12.55 5.22 11.96
C LEU A 442 13.06 6.16 13.07
N ASN A 443 12.17 6.96 13.66
CA ASN A 443 12.48 7.89 14.74
C ASN A 443 12.78 7.24 16.11
N ASN A 444 12.60 5.92 16.27
CA ASN A 444 13.23 5.15 17.35
C ASN A 444 14.77 5.36 17.40
N ASN A 445 15.37 5.79 16.29
CA ASN A 445 16.74 6.29 16.22
C ASN A 445 16.81 7.70 15.61
N LYS A 446 15.92 8.62 16.06
CA LYS A 446 15.74 9.98 15.48
C LYS A 446 17.02 10.79 15.34
N GLU A 447 17.98 10.61 16.24
CA GLU A 447 19.29 11.26 16.13
C GLU A 447 20.11 10.77 14.93
N THR A 448 20.16 9.46 14.67
CA THR A 448 20.79 8.87 13.48
C THR A 448 19.99 9.18 12.21
N MET A 449 18.65 9.16 12.28
CA MET A 449 17.81 9.56 11.14
C MET A 449 17.99 11.05 10.81
N GLY A 450 18.15 11.92 11.80
CA GLY A 450 18.41 13.33 11.55
C GLY A 450 19.76 13.60 10.87
N VAL A 451 20.75 12.75 11.13
CA VAL A 451 22.00 12.75 10.35
C VAL A 451 21.75 12.24 8.93
N LEU A 452 21.08 11.09 8.76
CA LEU A 452 20.84 10.48 7.44
C LEU A 452 19.99 11.35 6.51
N PHE A 453 18.87 11.90 6.99
CA PHE A 453 17.98 12.78 6.23
C PHE A 453 18.47 14.24 6.17
N ASN A 454 19.63 14.55 6.76
CA ASN A 454 20.20 15.90 6.89
C ASN A 454 19.18 16.92 7.46
N SER A 455 18.48 16.54 8.53
CA SER A 455 17.32 17.26 9.04
C SER A 455 17.13 17.10 10.54
N ASN A 456 16.96 18.21 11.26
CA ASN A 456 16.61 18.19 12.70
C ASN A 456 15.24 17.54 12.98
N LYS A 457 14.42 17.32 11.94
CA LYS A 457 13.16 16.59 12.01
C LYS A 457 13.33 15.05 11.97
N GLY A 458 14.51 14.53 11.65
CA GLY A 458 14.67 13.08 11.46
C GLY A 458 13.81 12.56 10.31
N ALA A 459 13.07 11.47 10.54
CA ALA A 459 12.23 10.86 9.51
C ALA A 459 10.90 11.61 9.26
N ASP A 460 10.56 12.66 10.03
CA ASP A 460 9.27 13.37 9.87
C ASP A 460 9.12 14.04 8.49
N GLU A 461 10.20 14.22 7.72
CA GLU A 461 10.12 14.70 6.33
C GLU A 461 9.33 13.78 5.41
N LEU A 462 9.20 12.48 5.76
CA LEU A 462 8.35 11.54 5.04
C LEU A 462 6.85 11.72 5.33
N LEU A 463 6.46 12.55 6.32
CA LEU A 463 5.04 12.81 6.62
C LEU A 463 4.40 13.84 5.70
N ASP A 464 5.19 14.63 4.94
CA ASP A 464 4.70 15.67 4.03
C ASP A 464 3.58 15.15 3.10
N TYR A 465 2.62 16.03 2.79
CA TYR A 465 1.42 15.70 1.98
C TYR A 465 1.75 15.14 0.58
N GLY A 466 2.90 15.54 0.02
CA GLY A 466 3.36 15.05 -1.29
C GLY A 466 4.19 13.76 -1.26
N VAL A 467 4.22 13.03 -0.14
CA VAL A 467 4.84 11.71 -0.02
C VAL A 467 3.75 10.69 0.25
N SER A 468 3.63 9.65 -0.58
CA SER A 468 2.68 8.57 -0.37
C SER A 468 3.27 7.44 0.49
N PHE A 469 2.43 6.48 0.91
CA PHE A 469 2.95 5.22 1.46
C PHE A 469 3.81 4.47 0.44
N ASP A 470 3.43 4.49 -0.85
CA ASP A 470 4.10 3.74 -1.90
C ASP A 470 5.50 4.28 -2.21
N ASP A 471 5.74 5.60 -2.06
CA ASP A 471 7.09 6.19 -2.11
C ASP A 471 8.01 5.55 -1.03
N ILE A 472 7.50 5.43 0.20
CA ILE A 472 8.24 4.86 1.34
C ILE A 472 8.41 3.34 1.20
N TYR A 473 7.38 2.64 0.73
CA TYR A 473 7.44 1.21 0.43
C TYR A 473 8.50 0.91 -0.63
N ASN A 474 8.51 1.66 -1.74
CA ASN A 474 9.47 1.51 -2.82
C ASN A 474 10.91 1.77 -2.34
N MET A 475 11.12 2.77 -1.46
CA MET A 475 12.43 3.08 -0.85
C MET A 475 13.11 1.85 -0.19
N PHE A 476 12.33 0.97 0.43
CA PHE A 476 12.82 -0.24 1.13
C PHE A 476 12.68 -1.54 0.33
N LEU A 477 11.61 -1.69 -0.46
CA LEU A 477 11.21 -2.97 -1.08
C LEU A 477 11.20 -3.00 -2.61
N ASN A 478 11.10 -1.86 -3.29
CA ASN A 478 11.18 -1.77 -4.75
C ASN A 478 11.88 -0.49 -5.21
N GLN A 479 13.21 -0.50 -5.09
CA GLN A 479 14.04 0.65 -5.43
C GLN A 479 14.08 0.90 -6.95
N GLY A 480 13.72 -0.08 -7.79
CA GLY A 480 13.66 0.11 -9.25
C GLY A 480 12.53 1.05 -9.66
N ALA A 481 11.31 0.79 -9.18
CA ALA A 481 10.13 1.60 -9.49
C ALA A 481 10.32 3.09 -9.15
N PHE A 482 11.01 3.40 -8.04
CA PHE A 482 11.33 4.77 -7.63
C PHE A 482 12.11 5.57 -8.70
N PHE A 483 12.94 4.91 -9.53
CA PHE A 483 13.68 5.57 -10.61
C PHE A 483 13.02 5.45 -11.98
N GLU A 484 12.21 4.41 -12.20
CA GLU A 484 11.44 4.24 -13.44
C GLU A 484 10.24 5.24 -13.50
N ASP A 485 9.68 5.64 -12.35
CA ASP A 485 8.80 6.82 -12.22
C ASP A 485 9.55 8.18 -12.30
N GLY A 486 10.83 8.17 -12.72
CA GLY A 486 11.58 9.34 -13.17
C GLY A 486 11.92 10.39 -12.09
N GLY A 487 11.67 10.10 -10.81
CA GLY A 487 11.78 11.10 -9.74
C GLY A 487 10.73 12.21 -9.84
N ASN A 488 9.58 11.97 -10.50
CA ASN A 488 8.48 12.92 -10.65
C ASN A 488 8.05 13.55 -9.31
N ASN A 489 8.14 12.80 -8.21
CA ASN A 489 8.05 13.35 -6.87
C ASN A 489 9.32 14.15 -6.51
N ARG A 490 9.34 15.44 -6.86
CA ARG A 490 10.46 16.36 -6.60
C ARG A 490 10.83 16.45 -5.12
N LYS A 491 9.88 16.20 -4.21
CA LYS A 491 10.14 16.17 -2.75
C LYS A 491 10.98 14.95 -2.37
N MET A 492 10.60 13.76 -2.86
CA MET A 492 11.40 12.54 -2.65
C MET A 492 12.77 12.61 -3.33
N TRP A 493 12.90 13.24 -4.50
CA TRP A 493 14.21 13.50 -5.11
C TRP A 493 15.09 14.43 -4.25
N ASN A 494 14.53 15.51 -3.68
CA ASN A 494 15.27 16.38 -2.76
C ASN A 494 15.71 15.63 -1.49
N ILE A 495 14.86 14.74 -0.94
CA ILE A 495 15.19 13.86 0.19
C ILE A 495 16.35 12.93 -0.17
N ALA A 496 16.31 12.29 -1.34
CA ALA A 496 17.41 11.50 -1.90
C ALA A 496 18.75 12.27 -1.97
N GLN A 497 18.73 13.51 -2.45
CA GLN A 497 19.92 14.36 -2.53
C GLN A 497 20.48 14.75 -1.16
N LYS A 498 19.62 15.01 -0.16
CA LYS A 498 20.04 15.22 1.24
C LYS A 498 20.76 13.98 1.78
N ILE A 499 20.18 12.81 1.56
CA ILE A 499 20.71 11.52 2.04
C ILE A 499 22.07 11.23 1.44
N GLN A 500 22.23 11.40 0.12
CA GLN A 500 23.51 11.26 -0.55
C GLN A 500 24.55 12.20 0.07
N SER A 501 24.22 13.48 0.23
CA SER A 501 25.10 14.48 0.84
C SER A 501 25.49 14.14 2.29
N SER A 502 24.60 13.51 3.05
CA SER A 502 24.88 13.01 4.40
C SER A 502 25.78 11.79 4.41
N ILE A 503 25.59 10.83 3.51
CA ILE A 503 26.49 9.67 3.33
C ILE A 503 27.91 10.15 2.99
N ASP A 504 28.02 11.09 2.05
CA ASP A 504 29.28 11.69 1.62
C ASP A 504 29.98 12.41 2.79
N ASN A 505 29.21 13.14 3.63
CA ASN A 505 29.71 13.79 4.84
C ASN A 505 30.17 12.76 5.89
N ILE A 506 29.37 11.74 6.20
CA ILE A 506 29.75 10.66 7.14
C ILE A 506 31.08 10.05 6.71
N MET A 507 31.21 9.74 5.42
CA MET A 507 32.33 8.98 4.87
C MET A 507 33.55 9.84 4.47
N SER A 508 33.48 11.16 4.65
CA SER A 508 34.62 12.07 4.53
C SER A 508 35.77 11.75 5.50
N VAL A 509 35.51 10.99 6.57
CA VAL A 509 36.46 10.70 7.66
C VAL A 509 37.35 9.48 7.44
N VAL A 510 37.32 8.88 6.24
CA VAL A 510 38.09 7.69 5.87
C VAL A 510 39.30 8.09 5.03
N ASP A 511 40.45 8.25 5.69
CA ASP A 511 41.70 8.80 5.14
C ASP A 511 42.44 7.86 4.13
N GLY A 512 41.73 6.92 3.51
CA GLY A 512 42.25 5.88 2.61
C GLY A 512 41.90 6.04 1.12
N ALA A 513 40.74 6.61 0.78
CA ALA A 513 40.16 6.52 -0.57
C ALA A 513 41.07 7.02 -1.72
N ASN A 514 41.81 8.11 -1.51
CA ASN A 514 42.70 8.66 -2.55
C ASN A 514 43.87 7.70 -2.83
N LYS A 515 44.47 7.12 -1.78
CA LYS A 515 45.57 6.13 -1.90
C LYS A 515 45.11 4.83 -2.56
N ILE A 516 43.82 4.52 -2.49
CA ILE A 516 43.20 3.39 -3.19
C ILE A 516 43.15 3.66 -4.70
N ALA A 517 42.73 4.86 -5.12
CA ALA A 517 42.77 5.27 -6.53
C ALA A 517 44.20 5.34 -7.09
N ASP A 518 45.15 5.93 -6.35
CA ASP A 518 46.57 5.98 -6.73
C ASP A 518 47.19 4.58 -6.83
N GLY A 519 46.87 3.71 -5.87
CA GLY A 519 47.27 2.30 -5.86
C GLY A 519 46.73 1.55 -7.09
N TYR A 520 45.47 1.79 -7.47
CA TYR A 520 44.90 1.25 -8.71
C TYR A 520 45.67 1.72 -9.95
N GLN A 521 45.94 3.03 -10.09
CA GLN A 521 46.72 3.54 -11.21
C GLN A 521 48.13 2.94 -11.26
N SER A 522 48.74 2.62 -10.12
CA SER A 522 50.08 1.99 -10.08
C SER A 522 50.08 0.57 -10.64
N LEU A 523 49.04 -0.24 -10.37
CA LEU A 523 48.95 -1.64 -10.80
C LEU A 523 48.76 -1.81 -12.32
N TYR A 524 48.13 -0.83 -12.97
CA TYR A 524 47.84 -0.84 -14.41
C TYR A 524 48.82 0.01 -15.26
N LYS A 525 49.84 0.65 -14.66
CA LYS A 525 50.92 1.34 -15.41
C LYS A 525 51.93 0.38 -16.04
N ASN A 526 51.96 -0.88 -15.63
CA ASN A 526 52.81 -1.92 -16.23
C ASN A 526 52.02 -2.81 -17.19
N SER A 527 52.49 -2.97 -18.42
CA SER A 527 51.81 -3.66 -19.52
C SER A 527 51.79 -5.20 -19.45
N ASN A 528 52.36 -5.80 -18.41
CA ASN A 528 52.56 -7.26 -18.26
C ASN A 528 52.02 -7.82 -16.92
N THR A 529 51.12 -7.12 -16.23
CA THR A 529 50.54 -7.60 -14.95
C THR A 529 49.60 -8.79 -15.19
N SER A 530 49.91 -9.95 -14.59
CA SER A 530 49.12 -11.19 -14.74
C SER A 530 47.87 -11.24 -13.86
N ASP A 531 46.88 -12.06 -14.21
CA ASP A 531 45.63 -12.23 -13.45
C ASP A 531 45.87 -12.56 -11.97
N ASN A 532 46.87 -13.38 -11.64
CA ASN A 532 47.21 -13.72 -10.26
C ASN A 532 47.77 -12.50 -9.49
N GLN A 533 48.51 -11.61 -10.16
CA GLN A 533 48.96 -10.34 -9.57
C GLN A 533 47.81 -9.34 -9.43
N ILE A 534 46.86 -9.32 -10.38
CA ILE A 534 45.62 -8.52 -10.26
C ILE A 534 44.77 -9.01 -9.09
N GLN A 535 44.61 -10.33 -8.91
CA GLN A 535 43.89 -10.91 -7.77
C GLN A 535 44.61 -10.66 -6.44
N ALA A 536 45.94 -10.82 -6.39
CA ALA A 536 46.73 -10.47 -5.21
C ALA A 536 46.58 -8.97 -4.85
N GLY A 537 46.62 -8.09 -5.85
CA GLY A 537 46.38 -6.65 -5.70
C GLY A 537 44.97 -6.33 -5.19
N ARG A 538 43.92 -6.99 -5.71
CA ARG A 538 42.54 -6.88 -5.20
C ARG A 538 42.43 -7.32 -3.74
N ASN A 539 43.10 -8.40 -3.37
CA ASN A 539 43.09 -8.93 -2.00
C ASN A 539 43.84 -8.01 -1.02
N GLN A 540 45.03 -7.52 -1.41
CA GLN A 540 45.80 -6.55 -0.64
C GLN A 540 45.04 -5.21 -0.51
N LEU A 541 44.37 -4.75 -1.56
CA LEU A 541 43.49 -3.60 -1.53
C LEU A 541 42.33 -3.80 -0.54
N SER A 542 41.62 -4.94 -0.60
CA SER A 542 40.53 -5.25 0.34
C SER A 542 41.03 -5.27 1.79
N HIS A 543 42.24 -5.77 2.04
CA HIS A 543 42.88 -5.75 3.35
C HIS A 543 43.20 -4.31 3.82
N ASN A 544 43.84 -3.50 2.97
CA ASN A 544 44.15 -2.09 3.26
C ASN A 544 42.88 -1.26 3.51
N LEU A 545 41.83 -1.48 2.71
CA LEU A 545 40.53 -0.84 2.86
C LEU A 545 39.88 -1.23 4.19
N LYS A 546 39.83 -2.52 4.53
CA LYS A 546 39.32 -2.99 5.84
C LYS A 546 40.11 -2.40 7.01
N GLY A 547 41.43 -2.22 6.87
CA GLY A 547 42.26 -1.50 7.83
C GLY A 547 41.88 -0.02 7.98
N ALA A 548 41.73 0.70 6.87
CA ALA A 548 41.33 2.11 6.85
C ALA A 548 39.93 2.31 7.46
N ILE A 549 38.95 1.49 7.07
CA ILE A 549 37.60 1.49 7.64
C ILE A 549 37.68 1.23 9.15
N GLY A 550 38.37 0.16 9.57
CA GLY A 550 38.54 -0.18 10.98
C GLY A 550 39.12 0.96 11.81
N SER A 551 40.09 1.71 11.26
CA SER A 551 40.68 2.88 11.91
C SER A 551 39.74 4.10 12.00
N SER A 552 38.79 4.24 11.07
CA SER A 552 37.81 5.33 11.03
C SER A 552 36.44 4.98 11.61
N THR A 553 36.16 3.71 11.92
CA THR A 553 34.87 3.23 12.47
C THR A 553 34.36 4.09 13.62
N GLY A 554 35.21 4.44 14.58
CA GLY A 554 34.82 5.31 15.71
C GLY A 554 34.33 6.70 15.29
N LYS A 555 34.95 7.30 14.25
CA LYS A 555 34.55 8.59 13.68
C LYS A 555 33.23 8.48 12.89
N ILE A 556 33.01 7.35 12.20
CA ILE A 556 31.78 7.07 11.45
C ILE A 556 30.61 6.91 12.43
N LEU A 557 30.77 6.08 13.47
CA LEU A 557 29.74 5.87 14.48
C LEU A 557 29.43 7.13 15.29
N SER A 558 30.43 7.97 15.61
CA SER A 558 30.17 9.25 16.29
C SER A 558 29.47 10.26 15.39
N LYS A 559 29.77 10.32 14.08
CA LYS A 559 28.98 11.13 13.12
C LYS A 559 27.53 10.65 13.01
N LEU A 560 27.29 9.34 13.10
CA LEU A 560 25.96 8.72 13.14
C LEU A 560 25.25 8.81 14.50
N LYS A 561 25.95 9.31 15.52
CA LYS A 561 25.50 9.40 16.91
C LYS A 561 25.14 8.05 17.53
N LEU A 562 25.84 6.99 17.11
CA LEU A 562 25.68 5.63 17.60
C LEU A 562 26.71 5.30 18.68
N VAL A 563 26.27 4.68 19.77
CA VAL A 563 27.10 4.28 20.91
C VAL A 563 26.83 2.81 21.25
N GLY A 564 27.84 1.95 21.13
CA GLY A 564 27.68 0.50 21.31
C GLY A 564 28.27 -0.31 20.15
N LYS A 565 27.91 -1.60 20.05
CA LYS A 565 28.57 -2.61 19.20
C LYS A 565 28.24 -2.53 17.69
N ALA A 566 27.99 -1.34 17.15
CA ALA A 566 27.59 -1.06 15.77
C ALA A 566 28.68 -1.29 14.69
N LEU A 567 29.62 -2.21 14.89
CA LEU A 567 30.67 -2.58 13.93
C LEU A 567 30.16 -2.90 12.51
N PRO A 568 29.00 -3.59 12.31
CA PRO A 568 28.47 -3.87 10.97
C PRO A 568 28.12 -2.61 10.18
N ILE A 569 27.62 -1.55 10.83
CA ILE A 569 27.15 -0.33 10.16
C ILE A 569 28.30 0.37 9.44
N ALA A 570 29.47 0.52 10.07
CA ALA A 570 30.64 1.11 9.41
C ALA A 570 31.11 0.30 8.18
N SER A 571 30.91 -1.02 8.17
CA SER A 571 31.21 -1.88 7.02
C SER A 571 30.20 -1.75 5.87
N ILE A 572 28.94 -1.41 6.16
CA ILE A 572 27.89 -1.17 5.16
C ILE A 572 28.18 0.15 4.42
N PHE A 573 28.33 1.26 5.16
CA PHE A 573 28.62 2.58 4.57
C PHE A 573 29.87 2.56 3.69
N SER A 574 30.95 1.96 4.17
CA SER A 574 32.22 1.94 3.45
C SER A 574 32.20 1.08 2.20
N GLY A 575 31.45 -0.02 2.20
CA GLY A 575 31.26 -0.82 1.00
C GLY A 575 30.58 -0.04 -0.13
N ILE A 576 29.60 0.82 0.23
CA ILE A 576 28.81 1.60 -0.71
C ILE A 576 29.52 2.90 -1.13
N TRP A 577 30.28 3.53 -0.24
CA TRP A 577 31.08 4.73 -0.53
C TRP A 577 32.25 4.46 -1.49
N GLU A 578 32.97 3.36 -1.33
CA GLU A 578 34.10 3.05 -2.21
C GLU A 578 33.64 2.65 -3.62
N LEU A 579 32.42 2.10 -3.78
CA LEU A 579 31.76 2.03 -5.09
C LEU A 579 31.60 3.44 -5.66
N SER A 580 30.88 4.30 -4.94
CA SER A 580 30.60 5.70 -5.29
C SER A 580 31.85 6.47 -5.78
N LYS A 581 32.99 6.30 -5.11
CA LYS A 581 34.24 7.01 -5.43
C LYS A 581 35.10 6.38 -6.53
N THR A 582 35.09 5.06 -6.72
CA THR A 582 36.02 4.41 -7.67
C THR A 582 35.52 4.49 -9.13
N PHE A 583 34.33 5.05 -9.35
CA PHE A 583 33.65 5.19 -10.64
C PHE A 583 34.32 6.10 -11.69
N SER A 584 35.47 6.72 -11.39
CA SER A 584 36.31 7.40 -12.39
C SER A 584 37.24 6.46 -13.17
N PHE A 585 37.50 5.24 -12.67
CA PHE A 585 38.39 4.25 -13.30
C PHE A 585 37.82 2.82 -13.37
N ILE A 586 36.63 2.58 -12.78
CA ILE A 586 35.90 1.31 -12.86
C ILE A 586 34.69 1.46 -13.78
N SER A 587 34.50 0.48 -14.67
CA SER A 587 33.31 0.35 -15.50
C SER A 587 32.28 -0.49 -14.74
N LEU A 588 31.07 0.04 -14.54
CA LEU A 588 29.97 -0.76 -14.02
C LEU A 588 29.48 -1.72 -15.11
N LYS A 589 29.50 -3.02 -14.80
CA LYS A 589 28.76 -4.01 -15.56
C LYS A 589 27.40 -4.19 -14.91
N THR A 590 26.37 -3.69 -15.57
CA THR A 590 24.98 -3.92 -15.21
C THR A 590 24.48 -5.17 -15.91
N MET A 591 23.84 -6.06 -15.18
CA MET A 591 23.10 -7.18 -15.73
C MET A 591 21.63 -7.04 -15.35
N GLU A 592 20.71 -7.24 -16.27
CA GLU A 592 19.27 -7.14 -16.08
C GLU A 592 18.64 -8.54 -16.04
N TYR A 593 17.72 -8.75 -15.10
CA TYR A 593 16.69 -9.76 -15.20
C TYR A 593 15.34 -9.06 -15.27
N LYS A 594 14.72 -9.05 -16.47
CA LYS A 594 13.34 -8.63 -16.64
C LYS A 594 12.43 -9.67 -16.01
N ILE A 595 11.65 -9.25 -15.02
CA ILE A 595 10.62 -10.07 -14.37
C ILE A 595 9.37 -10.07 -15.24
N ASP A 596 8.90 -8.89 -15.61
CA ASP A 596 7.83 -8.68 -16.57
C ASP A 596 8.02 -7.32 -17.28
N HIS A 597 7.00 -6.85 -18.01
CA HIS A 597 7.02 -5.57 -18.72
C HIS A 597 7.24 -4.31 -17.87
N ASN A 598 6.94 -4.36 -16.57
CA ASN A 598 6.92 -3.23 -15.64
C ASN A 598 7.89 -3.45 -14.45
N ASN A 599 8.70 -4.51 -14.48
CA ASN A 599 9.58 -4.89 -13.38
C ASN A 599 10.89 -5.49 -13.90
N SER A 600 12.00 -4.85 -13.57
CA SER A 600 13.37 -5.38 -13.75
C SER A 600 14.12 -5.39 -12.43
N ILE A 601 14.97 -6.40 -12.23
CA ILE A 601 16.06 -6.35 -11.24
C ILE A 601 17.36 -6.19 -12.00
N TYR A 602 18.15 -5.20 -11.59
CA TYR A 602 19.48 -4.93 -12.09
C TYR A 602 20.50 -5.42 -11.05
N TYR A 603 21.39 -6.33 -11.46
CA TYR A 603 22.60 -6.68 -10.72
C TYR A 603 23.74 -5.80 -11.21
N VAL A 604 24.29 -4.99 -10.31
CA VAL A 604 25.40 -4.10 -10.62
C VAL A 604 26.67 -4.65 -9.98
N THR A 605 27.70 -4.87 -10.80
CA THR A 605 29.00 -5.36 -10.34
C THR A 605 30.15 -4.50 -10.92
N PRO A 606 31.14 -4.10 -10.10
CA PRO A 606 32.29 -3.31 -10.57
C PRO A 606 33.22 -4.15 -11.45
N THR A 607 33.57 -3.65 -12.63
CA THR A 607 34.48 -4.30 -13.59
C THR A 607 35.56 -3.36 -14.10
N PHE A 608 36.65 -3.95 -14.62
CA PHE A 608 37.83 -3.22 -15.07
C PHE A 608 37.88 -3.25 -16.60
N LYS A 609 37.83 -2.07 -17.24
CA LYS A 609 38.02 -1.91 -18.68
C LYS A 609 39.50 -1.64 -18.96
N LEU A 610 40.21 -2.61 -19.55
CA LEU A 610 41.58 -2.41 -20.00
C LEU A 610 41.59 -1.42 -21.19
N PRO A 611 42.24 -0.23 -21.10
CA PRO A 611 42.09 0.83 -22.10
C PRO A 611 42.55 0.50 -23.53
N ILE A 612 43.23 -0.63 -23.72
CA ILE A 612 43.91 -1.02 -24.97
C ILE A 612 43.28 -2.28 -25.61
N LEU A 613 42.46 -3.04 -24.87
CA LEU A 613 41.98 -4.37 -25.32
C LEU A 613 40.48 -4.63 -25.17
N ASP A 614 39.74 -3.82 -24.41
CA ASP A 614 38.30 -3.98 -24.16
C ASP A 614 37.83 -5.33 -23.58
N ILE A 615 38.77 -6.12 -23.02
CA ILE A 615 38.48 -7.41 -22.37
C ILE A 615 37.99 -7.19 -20.94
N ALA A 616 36.76 -7.62 -20.66
CA ALA A 616 36.25 -7.73 -19.29
C ALA A 616 36.83 -8.99 -18.60
N LEU A 617 37.61 -8.79 -17.54
CA LEU A 617 38.36 -9.84 -16.81
C LEU A 617 37.46 -10.70 -15.89
N THR A 618 36.45 -11.36 -16.48
CA THR A 618 35.36 -12.15 -15.87
C THR A 618 34.31 -11.37 -15.09
N SER A 619 33.09 -11.93 -15.06
CA SER A 619 31.97 -11.47 -14.24
C SER A 619 31.17 -12.69 -13.77
N SER A 620 31.04 -12.91 -12.47
CA SER A 620 30.17 -13.92 -11.87
C SER A 620 28.70 -13.62 -12.21
N GLN A 621 27.93 -14.66 -12.56
CA GLN A 621 26.47 -14.57 -12.48
C GLN A 621 26.09 -14.50 -11.00
N PRO A 622 25.20 -13.57 -10.59
CA PRO A 622 24.79 -13.46 -9.20
C PRO A 622 24.05 -14.71 -8.75
N LYS A 623 24.40 -15.22 -7.58
CA LYS A 623 23.58 -16.21 -6.90
C LYS A 623 22.36 -15.52 -6.28
N THR A 624 21.22 -15.66 -6.93
CA THR A 624 19.91 -15.31 -6.36
C THR A 624 19.25 -16.52 -5.73
N MET A 625 18.51 -16.28 -4.65
CA MET A 625 17.45 -17.16 -4.18
C MET A 625 16.10 -16.47 -4.46
N VAL A 626 15.15 -17.22 -4.99
CA VAL A 626 13.77 -16.76 -5.18
C VAL A 626 12.85 -17.66 -4.36
N THR A 627 12.25 -17.09 -3.32
CA THR A 627 11.33 -17.78 -2.43
C THR A 627 9.89 -17.40 -2.80
N PRO A 628 9.05 -18.33 -3.27
CA PRO A 628 7.65 -18.03 -3.55
C PRO A 628 6.87 -17.85 -2.25
N LEU A 629 5.97 -16.86 -2.26
CA LEU A 629 4.90 -16.70 -1.28
C LEU A 629 3.61 -17.23 -1.91
N ALA A 630 2.91 -18.11 -1.20
CA ALA A 630 1.80 -18.89 -1.76
C ALA A 630 0.53 -18.06 -2.10
N THR A 631 0.49 -16.78 -1.73
CA THR A 631 -0.62 -15.86 -1.99
C THR A 631 -0.08 -14.46 -2.33
N SER A 632 -0.32 -14.00 -3.56
CA SER A 632 -0.27 -12.55 -3.87
C SER A 632 -1.33 -11.82 -3.06
N ALA A 633 -1.15 -10.52 -2.83
CA ALA A 633 -2.22 -9.66 -2.39
C ALA A 633 -3.49 -9.89 -3.24
N LEU A 634 -3.40 -9.79 -4.56
CA LEU A 634 -4.55 -9.67 -5.46
C LEU A 634 -5.34 -10.98 -5.68
N ASN A 635 -4.89 -12.13 -5.18
CA ASN A 635 -5.51 -13.43 -5.47
C ASN A 635 -6.97 -13.57 -4.96
N TYR A 636 -7.37 -12.90 -3.87
CA TYR A 636 -8.77 -12.93 -3.39
C TYR A 636 -9.74 -12.15 -4.29
N MET A 637 -9.23 -11.29 -5.19
CA MET A 637 -10.06 -10.52 -6.13
C MET A 637 -10.67 -11.39 -7.24
N LEU A 638 -10.16 -12.61 -7.39
CA LEU A 638 -10.46 -13.45 -8.54
C LEU A 638 -11.61 -14.42 -8.25
N PRO A 639 -12.74 -14.31 -8.98
CA PRO A 639 -13.74 -15.37 -8.97
C PRO A 639 -13.16 -16.62 -9.60
N ASP A 640 -13.07 -17.69 -8.81
CA ASP A 640 -12.49 -18.95 -9.24
C ASP A 640 -13.16 -19.50 -10.51
N GLY A 641 -12.36 -20.18 -11.35
CA GLY A 641 -12.86 -20.93 -12.51
C GLY A 641 -13.06 -20.09 -13.77
N LYS A 642 -12.60 -18.84 -13.79
CA LYS A 642 -12.11 -18.21 -15.02
C LYS A 642 -10.59 -18.43 -15.12
N ASP A 643 -10.05 -18.60 -16.32
CA ASP A 643 -8.63 -18.42 -16.56
C ASP A 643 -8.28 -16.95 -16.30
N ALA A 644 -7.74 -16.66 -15.12
CA ALA A 644 -7.46 -15.31 -14.65
C ALA A 644 -6.29 -14.63 -15.39
N LYS A 645 -5.49 -15.42 -16.12
CA LYS A 645 -4.33 -14.98 -16.90
C LYS A 645 -4.69 -13.87 -17.88
N GLY A 646 -4.22 -12.66 -17.58
CA GLY A 646 -4.40 -11.49 -18.42
C GLY A 646 -5.70 -10.72 -18.17
N GLN A 647 -6.48 -11.05 -17.13
CA GLN A 647 -7.55 -10.17 -16.67
C GLN A 647 -6.93 -8.88 -16.13
N LYS A 648 -7.42 -7.73 -16.62
CA LYS A 648 -6.94 -6.41 -16.23
C LYS A 648 -7.81 -5.83 -15.13
N LEU A 649 -7.20 -5.10 -14.20
CA LEU A 649 -7.89 -4.25 -13.23
C LEU A 649 -7.77 -2.79 -13.66
N TYR A 650 -8.70 -1.99 -13.17
CA TYR A 650 -8.76 -0.55 -13.45
C TYR A 650 -8.83 0.19 -12.14
N GLU A 651 -7.88 1.08 -11.85
CA GLU A 651 -7.83 1.86 -10.62
C GLU A 651 -8.34 3.29 -10.87
N PHE A 652 -9.29 3.73 -10.07
CA PHE A 652 -9.81 5.10 -10.08
C PHE A 652 -10.23 5.52 -8.66
N ASN A 653 -9.90 6.75 -8.25
CA ASN A 653 -10.20 7.32 -6.93
C ASN A 653 -10.02 6.32 -5.76
N ASP A 654 -8.84 5.71 -5.65
CA ASP A 654 -8.48 4.70 -4.64
C ASP A 654 -9.27 3.38 -4.65
N HIS A 655 -10.04 3.08 -5.71
CA HIS A 655 -10.80 1.83 -5.87
C HIS A 655 -10.37 1.03 -7.10
N TYR A 656 -10.40 -0.30 -7.01
CA TYR A 656 -10.16 -1.22 -8.12
C TYR A 656 -11.47 -1.77 -8.71
N TYR A 657 -11.58 -1.70 -10.03
CA TYR A 657 -12.71 -2.16 -10.81
C TYR A 657 -12.32 -3.34 -11.72
N LEU A 658 -13.23 -4.32 -11.83
CA LEU A 658 -13.06 -5.49 -12.71
C LEU A 658 -13.28 -5.18 -14.21
N SER A 659 -13.75 -3.98 -14.54
CA SER A 659 -13.92 -3.51 -15.93
C SER A 659 -13.63 -2.01 -16.06
N LYS A 660 -13.18 -1.61 -17.25
CA LYS A 660 -12.92 -0.20 -17.58
C LYS A 660 -14.20 0.62 -17.57
N ASP A 661 -15.32 0.03 -17.97
CA ASP A 661 -16.62 0.71 -18.01
C ASP A 661 -17.19 1.01 -16.62
N ALA A 662 -16.94 0.17 -15.62
CA ALA A 662 -17.33 0.46 -14.23
C ALA A 662 -16.50 1.63 -13.65
N ALA A 663 -15.18 1.63 -13.88
CA ALA A 663 -14.32 2.77 -13.51
C ALA A 663 -14.69 4.05 -14.27
N LYS A 664 -15.05 3.96 -15.55
CA LYS A 664 -15.57 5.06 -16.38
C LYS A 664 -16.90 5.60 -15.83
N ALA A 665 -17.79 4.73 -15.36
CA ALA A 665 -19.08 5.12 -14.80
C ALA A 665 -18.92 5.93 -13.49
N ASP A 666 -18.04 5.51 -12.56
CA ASP A 666 -17.75 6.34 -11.39
C ASP A 666 -16.97 7.61 -11.79
N LEU A 667 -16.02 7.56 -12.72
CA LEU A 667 -15.36 8.78 -13.24
C LEU A 667 -16.39 9.81 -13.73
N ILE A 668 -17.38 9.41 -14.54
CA ILE A 668 -18.48 10.28 -14.96
C ILE A 668 -19.21 10.86 -13.73
N ARG A 669 -19.61 10.01 -12.77
CA ARG A 669 -20.28 10.46 -11.53
C ARG A 669 -19.44 11.48 -10.73
N GLN A 670 -18.14 11.28 -10.61
CA GLN A 670 -17.23 12.21 -9.93
C GLN A 670 -17.05 13.52 -10.72
N ILE A 671 -17.13 13.51 -12.06
CA ILE A 671 -17.13 14.73 -12.89
C ILE A 671 -18.39 15.58 -12.65
N TYR A 672 -19.54 15.01 -12.28
CA TYR A 672 -20.70 15.84 -11.89
C TYR A 672 -20.60 16.36 -10.45
N LEU A 673 -20.12 15.53 -9.52
CA LEU A 673 -19.99 15.92 -8.11
C LEU A 673 -18.91 16.99 -7.91
N HIS A 674 -17.80 16.87 -8.63
CA HIS A 674 -16.59 17.70 -8.53
C HIS A 674 -16.00 18.05 -9.91
N PRO A 675 -16.76 18.69 -10.82
CA PRO A 675 -16.31 19.02 -12.17
C PRO A 675 -14.99 19.79 -12.20
N GLU A 676 -14.76 20.68 -11.24
CA GLU A 676 -13.54 21.47 -11.08
C GLU A 676 -12.24 20.63 -10.98
N ARG A 677 -12.34 19.34 -10.65
CA ARG A 677 -11.21 18.41 -10.53
C ARG A 677 -10.83 17.71 -11.83
N TYR A 678 -11.73 17.73 -12.82
CA TYR A 678 -11.65 16.88 -14.00
C TYR A 678 -11.83 17.65 -15.32
N VAL A 679 -12.54 18.78 -15.30
CA VAL A 679 -12.85 19.63 -16.47
C VAL A 679 -12.66 21.12 -16.14
N THR A 680 -12.33 21.92 -17.14
CA THR A 680 -11.96 23.33 -16.94
C THR A 680 -13.17 24.23 -16.71
N ASN A 681 -13.19 24.97 -15.59
CA ASN A 681 -14.21 26.00 -15.33
C ASN A 681 -13.90 27.28 -16.11
N LYS A 682 -14.34 27.35 -17.38
CA LYS A 682 -13.94 28.46 -18.28
C LYS A 682 -14.65 29.78 -17.98
N LYS A 683 -15.87 29.74 -17.47
CA LYS A 683 -16.73 30.92 -17.34
C LYS A 683 -17.78 30.78 -16.26
N LEU A 684 -18.21 31.90 -15.70
CA LEU A 684 -19.48 32.04 -15.01
C LEU A 684 -20.57 32.44 -16.01
N MET A 685 -21.81 32.02 -15.78
CA MET A 685 -22.96 32.32 -16.64
C MET A 685 -24.22 32.63 -15.82
N ILE A 686 -25.03 33.55 -16.34
CA ILE A 686 -26.40 33.83 -15.84
C ILE A 686 -27.26 34.36 -17.00
N SER A 687 -28.55 34.02 -17.02
CA SER A 687 -29.50 34.57 -17.98
C SER A 687 -30.21 35.79 -17.41
N ILE A 688 -30.18 36.92 -18.12
CA ILE A 688 -30.74 38.20 -17.71
C ILE A 688 -31.56 38.76 -18.86
N MET A 689 -32.86 39.01 -18.65
CA MET A 689 -33.79 39.47 -19.69
C MET A 689 -33.76 38.59 -20.95
N ALA A 690 -33.72 37.26 -20.75
CA ALA A 690 -33.59 36.23 -21.79
C ALA A 690 -32.31 36.35 -22.67
N LYS A 691 -31.23 36.91 -22.12
CA LYS A 691 -29.89 36.90 -22.71
C LYS A 691 -28.89 36.29 -21.73
N ASP A 692 -28.14 35.30 -22.18
CA ASP A 692 -27.07 34.70 -21.38
C ASP A 692 -25.84 35.61 -21.37
N VAL A 693 -25.43 36.03 -20.19
CA VAL A 693 -24.25 36.87 -19.96
C VAL A 693 -23.12 35.96 -19.47
N PRO A 694 -22.03 35.79 -20.25
CA PRO A 694 -20.85 35.05 -19.82
C PRO A 694 -19.80 35.97 -19.19
N TYR A 695 -19.06 35.43 -18.22
CA TYR A 695 -17.85 36.04 -17.66
C TYR A 695 -16.72 35.03 -17.68
N TRP A 696 -15.68 35.29 -18.47
CA TRP A 696 -14.54 34.38 -18.63
C TRP A 696 -13.63 34.44 -17.39
N LEU A 697 -13.36 33.28 -16.82
CA LEU A 697 -12.56 33.15 -15.60
C LEU A 697 -11.06 33.22 -15.92
N PRO A 698 -10.24 33.91 -15.10
CA PRO A 698 -8.79 34.02 -15.31
C PRO A 698 -8.13 32.63 -15.27
N GLU A 699 -6.99 32.48 -15.96
CA GLU A 699 -6.30 31.18 -16.10
C GLU A 699 -5.93 30.53 -14.75
N THR A 700 -5.71 31.35 -13.71
CA THR A 700 -5.50 30.93 -12.32
C THR A 700 -6.65 30.14 -11.70
N ILE A 701 -7.84 30.19 -12.30
CA ILE A 701 -9.02 29.37 -11.98
C ILE A 701 -9.32 28.44 -13.15
N SER A 702 -9.43 28.98 -14.37
CA SER A 702 -9.99 28.25 -15.52
C SER A 702 -9.09 27.16 -16.09
N ASN A 703 -7.80 27.15 -15.71
CA ASN A 703 -6.84 26.08 -15.97
C ASN A 703 -6.22 25.51 -14.68
N ALA A 704 -6.84 25.73 -13.51
CA ALA A 704 -6.29 25.34 -12.22
C ALA A 704 -6.16 23.82 -12.06
N ASN A 705 -5.01 23.35 -11.56
CA ASN A 705 -4.81 21.96 -11.14
C ASN A 705 -5.15 21.85 -9.64
N ILE A 706 -6.26 21.21 -9.28
CA ILE A 706 -6.64 21.03 -7.88
C ILE A 706 -5.90 19.81 -7.31
N CYS A 707 -5.35 19.92 -6.10
CA CYS A 707 -4.59 18.83 -5.45
C CYS A 707 -5.48 17.60 -5.18
N GLY A 708 -4.90 16.40 -5.23
CA GLY A 708 -5.57 15.13 -4.98
C GLY A 708 -6.41 14.61 -6.16
N THR A 709 -6.24 15.19 -7.35
CA THR A 709 -7.04 14.86 -8.56
C THR A 709 -6.26 14.04 -9.59
N THR A 710 -4.93 14.09 -9.54
CA THR A 710 -4.01 13.34 -10.40
C THR A 710 -2.80 12.88 -9.59
N ALA A 711 -1.90 12.11 -10.20
CA ALA A 711 -0.68 11.64 -9.54
C ALA A 711 0.45 12.70 -9.41
N ASN A 712 0.18 13.98 -9.69
CA ASN A 712 1.23 15.01 -9.84
C ASN A 712 0.91 16.32 -9.10
N ASP A 713 0.71 16.24 -7.79
CA ASP A 713 0.47 17.36 -6.86
C ASP A 713 1.74 18.21 -6.56
N ASN A 714 2.63 18.37 -7.53
CA ASN A 714 3.84 19.22 -7.40
C ASN A 714 3.54 20.72 -7.61
N ASP A 715 2.52 21.03 -8.40
CA ASP A 715 2.05 22.39 -8.71
C ASP A 715 0.52 22.34 -8.79
N CYS A 716 -0.13 22.55 -7.64
CA CYS A 716 -1.58 22.43 -7.47
C CYS A 716 -2.10 23.40 -6.41
N ILE A 717 -3.36 23.83 -6.58
CA ILE A 717 -4.11 24.61 -5.59
C ILE A 717 -4.97 23.67 -4.73
N ASN A 718 -5.11 23.94 -3.45
CA ASN A 718 -6.07 23.18 -2.63
C ASN A 718 -7.50 23.69 -2.88
N GLN A 719 -8.49 22.86 -2.56
CA GLN A 719 -9.91 23.17 -2.79
C GLN A 719 -10.33 24.51 -2.15
N VAL A 720 -9.89 24.81 -0.92
CA VAL A 720 -10.31 26.00 -0.16
C VAL A 720 -9.81 27.28 -0.83
N ASP A 721 -8.56 27.30 -1.29
CA ASP A 721 -7.99 28.45 -2.01
C ASP A 721 -8.62 28.63 -3.40
N TYR A 722 -8.95 27.54 -4.10
CA TYR A 722 -9.69 27.58 -5.36
C TYR A 722 -11.11 28.16 -5.15
N ASP A 723 -11.88 27.62 -4.19
CA ASP A 723 -13.25 28.06 -3.89
C ASP A 723 -13.27 29.54 -3.45
N SER A 724 -12.28 29.95 -2.65
CA SER A 724 -12.08 31.34 -2.22
C SER A 724 -11.82 32.27 -3.40
N THR A 725 -10.91 31.91 -4.31
CA THR A 725 -10.58 32.72 -5.48
C THR A 725 -11.77 32.79 -6.46
N LEU A 726 -12.49 31.68 -6.65
CA LEU A 726 -13.71 31.62 -7.45
C LEU A 726 -14.84 32.50 -6.88
N SER A 727 -14.97 32.56 -5.55
CA SER A 727 -15.91 33.47 -4.88
C SER A 727 -15.60 34.94 -5.17
N VAL A 728 -14.32 35.33 -5.14
CA VAL A 728 -13.88 36.70 -5.48
C VAL A 728 -14.18 37.07 -6.93
N GLU A 729 -13.95 36.18 -7.90
CA GLU A 729 -14.33 36.44 -9.30
C GLU A 729 -15.87 36.46 -9.49
N LYS A 730 -16.62 35.65 -8.74
CA LYS A 730 -18.09 35.69 -8.75
C LYS A 730 -18.63 37.02 -8.23
N ASP A 731 -18.13 37.54 -7.11
CA ASP A 731 -18.52 38.87 -6.62
C ASP A 731 -18.09 40.01 -7.55
N LYS A 732 -16.96 39.91 -8.27
CA LYS A 732 -16.63 40.86 -9.35
C LYS A 732 -17.68 40.84 -10.46
N PHE A 733 -18.06 39.66 -10.94
CA PHE A 733 -19.06 39.50 -12.00
C PHE A 733 -20.44 40.03 -11.58
N ILE A 734 -20.86 39.75 -10.33
CA ILE A 734 -22.08 40.30 -9.72
C ILE A 734 -22.08 41.83 -9.76
N ASN A 735 -20.97 42.46 -9.35
CA ASN A 735 -20.84 43.92 -9.37
C ASN A 735 -20.85 44.50 -10.79
N GLN A 736 -20.22 43.83 -11.77
CA GLN A 736 -20.26 44.23 -13.17
C GLN A 736 -21.69 44.19 -13.72
N ILE A 737 -22.40 43.06 -13.56
CA ILE A 737 -23.81 42.92 -13.97
C ILE A 737 -24.69 44.00 -13.34
N PHE A 738 -24.58 44.17 -12.02
CA PHE A 738 -25.37 45.15 -11.28
C PHE A 738 -25.18 46.57 -11.84
N THR A 739 -23.92 46.96 -12.07
CA THR A 739 -23.57 48.27 -12.65
C THR A 739 -24.07 48.42 -14.10
N SER A 740 -23.99 47.37 -14.93
CA SER A 740 -24.38 47.44 -16.35
C SER A 740 -25.89 47.38 -16.60
N TYR A 741 -26.64 46.58 -15.84
CA TYR A 741 -28.05 46.26 -16.14
C TYR A 741 -29.06 46.90 -15.18
N PHE A 742 -28.65 47.25 -13.95
CA PHE A 742 -29.57 47.69 -12.90
C PHE A 742 -29.38 49.16 -12.52
N VAL A 743 -28.14 49.60 -12.28
CA VAL A 743 -27.84 51.01 -11.93
C VAL A 743 -28.45 52.06 -12.89
N PRO A 744 -28.54 51.84 -14.22
CA PRO A 744 -29.23 52.78 -15.12
C PRO A 744 -30.72 53.05 -14.79
N ASN A 745 -31.37 52.16 -14.02
CA ASN A 745 -32.77 52.25 -13.62
C ASN A 745 -32.97 52.62 -12.13
N GLN A 746 -31.93 53.17 -11.48
CA GLN A 746 -31.93 53.56 -10.07
C GLN A 746 -32.91 54.71 -9.78
N LYS A 747 -33.76 54.54 -8.75
CA LYS A 747 -34.68 55.56 -8.20
C LYS A 747 -34.84 55.38 -6.68
N SER A 748 -35.58 56.29 -6.03
CA SER A 748 -35.87 56.21 -4.59
C SER A 748 -37.35 56.42 -4.29
N PHE A 749 -37.97 55.45 -3.62
CA PHE A 749 -39.41 55.38 -3.33
C PHE A 749 -39.66 54.93 -1.88
N TYR A 750 -40.90 55.07 -1.41
CA TYR A 750 -41.36 54.36 -0.21
C TYR A 750 -41.72 52.92 -0.60
N LEU A 751 -41.21 51.92 0.10
CA LEU A 751 -41.42 50.50 -0.21
C LEU A 751 -42.19 49.82 0.91
N ASP A 752 -43.20 49.01 0.60
CA ASP A 752 -43.93 48.24 1.60
C ASP A 752 -43.21 46.93 2.02
N GLY A 753 -42.15 46.56 1.29
CA GLY A 753 -41.39 45.33 1.47
C GLY A 753 -41.99 44.10 0.79
N PHE A 754 -43.04 44.27 -0.03
CA PHE A 754 -43.67 43.24 -0.87
C PHE A 754 -43.45 43.55 -2.37
N GLY A 755 -42.29 44.14 -2.70
CA GLY A 755 -41.92 44.59 -4.04
C GLY A 755 -42.65 45.84 -4.57
N ASN A 756 -43.69 46.34 -3.88
CA ASN A 756 -44.44 47.53 -4.29
C ASN A 756 -43.72 48.82 -3.92
N TYR A 757 -43.91 49.85 -4.72
CA TYR A 757 -43.29 51.16 -4.53
C TYR A 757 -44.30 52.31 -4.66
N PHE A 758 -44.16 53.31 -3.79
CA PHE A 758 -45.12 54.39 -3.63
C PHE A 758 -44.45 55.77 -3.66
N LEU A 759 -45.23 56.77 -4.05
CA LEU A 759 -44.82 58.17 -4.04
C LEU A 759 -45.09 58.82 -2.68
N SER A 760 -46.16 58.40 -1.98
CA SER A 760 -46.44 58.76 -0.59
C SER A 760 -45.95 57.71 0.40
N LYS A 761 -45.62 58.17 1.61
CA LYS A 761 -45.34 57.33 2.78
C LYS A 761 -46.60 56.62 3.28
N ASP A 762 -47.72 57.32 3.27
CA ASP A 762 -48.98 56.83 3.86
C ASP A 762 -49.59 55.69 3.01
N GLU A 763 -49.40 55.76 1.68
CA GLU A 763 -49.73 54.68 0.74
C GLU A 763 -48.92 53.41 1.03
N ALA A 764 -47.60 53.54 1.24
CA ALA A 764 -46.72 52.41 1.57
C ALA A 764 -47.05 51.80 2.94
N LEU A 765 -47.35 52.62 3.95
CA LEU A 765 -47.75 52.15 5.28
C LEU A 765 -49.12 51.45 5.26
N ALA A 766 -50.07 51.92 4.44
CA ALA A 766 -51.33 51.24 4.21
C ALA A 766 -51.11 49.86 3.54
N SER A 767 -50.36 49.81 2.43
CA SER A 767 -50.05 48.55 1.70
C SER A 767 -49.32 47.54 2.58
N LEU A 768 -48.32 47.98 3.37
CA LEU A 768 -47.62 47.12 4.32
C LEU A 768 -48.61 46.55 5.34
N THR A 769 -49.47 47.39 5.93
CA THR A 769 -50.42 46.96 6.96
C THR A 769 -51.45 45.97 6.40
N GLU A 770 -51.94 46.20 5.18
CA GLU A 770 -52.88 45.30 4.50
C GLU A 770 -52.23 43.96 4.13
N ASN A 771 -51.07 43.96 3.47
CA ASN A 771 -50.37 42.73 3.07
C ASN A 771 -49.91 41.89 4.29
N VAL A 772 -49.47 42.53 5.38
CA VAL A 772 -49.16 41.84 6.65
C VAL A 772 -50.42 41.26 7.29
N ALA A 773 -51.57 41.95 7.24
CA ALA A 773 -52.84 41.45 7.78
C ALA A 773 -53.41 40.28 6.97
N LEU A 774 -53.26 40.30 5.64
CA LEU A 774 -53.68 39.24 4.73
C LEU A 774 -52.67 38.07 4.64
N ALA A 775 -51.49 38.21 5.23
CA ALA A 775 -50.36 37.26 5.12
C ALA A 775 -49.87 37.02 3.68
N ASN A 776 -49.90 38.06 2.84
CA ASN A 776 -49.46 38.07 1.43
C ASN A 776 -47.91 38.03 1.29
N PHE A 777 -47.22 37.27 2.13
CA PHE A 777 -45.75 37.24 2.17
C PHE A 777 -45.13 36.59 0.92
N ASP A 778 -44.04 37.15 0.42
CA ASP A 778 -43.27 36.60 -0.70
C ASP A 778 -42.67 35.23 -0.34
N VAL A 779 -43.29 34.17 -0.84
CA VAL A 779 -42.89 32.78 -0.63
C VAL A 779 -41.85 32.36 -1.67
N SER A 780 -40.74 31.80 -1.22
CA SER A 780 -39.82 31.03 -2.06
C SER A 780 -39.65 29.62 -1.52
N TYR A 781 -39.17 28.72 -2.37
CA TYR A 781 -38.83 27.35 -2.00
C TYR A 781 -37.32 27.17 -2.08
N ARG A 782 -36.68 26.96 -0.93
CA ARG A 782 -35.25 26.72 -0.78
C ARG A 782 -34.99 25.21 -0.81
N TYR A 783 -34.13 24.75 -1.70
CA TYR A 783 -33.60 23.40 -1.70
C TYR A 783 -32.08 23.45 -1.60
N GLN A 784 -31.49 22.57 -0.80
CA GLN A 784 -30.05 22.41 -0.74
C GLN A 784 -29.68 21.05 -1.33
N THR A 785 -29.00 21.07 -2.46
CA THR A 785 -28.52 19.86 -3.14
C THR A 785 -27.55 19.08 -2.25
N ARG A 786 -27.38 17.79 -2.54
CA ARG A 786 -26.44 16.92 -1.82
C ARG A 786 -24.97 17.38 -1.87
N VAL A 787 -24.59 18.18 -2.87
CA VAL A 787 -23.27 18.85 -2.98
C VAL A 787 -23.22 20.20 -2.23
N GLY A 788 -24.17 20.47 -1.35
CA GLY A 788 -24.23 21.66 -0.49
C GLY A 788 -24.73 22.94 -1.17
N LYS A 789 -24.94 22.94 -2.49
CA LYS A 789 -25.35 24.12 -3.27
C LYS A 789 -26.83 24.41 -3.05
N GLU A 790 -27.16 25.67 -2.78
CA GLU A 790 -28.55 26.12 -2.62
C GLU A 790 -29.17 26.49 -3.96
N PHE A 791 -30.44 26.13 -4.15
CA PHE A 791 -31.29 26.58 -5.24
C PHE A 791 -32.60 27.15 -4.66
N PHE A 792 -33.08 28.21 -5.29
CA PHE A 792 -34.28 28.93 -4.87
C PHE A 792 -35.26 29.02 -6.05
N ALA A 793 -36.51 28.65 -5.80
CA ALA A 793 -37.60 28.70 -6.76
C ALA A 793 -38.75 29.56 -6.24
N ASN A 794 -39.48 30.20 -7.14
CA ASN A 794 -40.67 30.99 -6.83
C ASN A 794 -41.96 30.14 -6.83
N SER A 795 -41.88 28.87 -7.25
CA SER A 795 -43.02 27.95 -7.21
C SER A 795 -42.66 26.54 -6.75
N LYS A 796 -43.66 25.82 -6.22
CA LYS A 796 -43.54 24.39 -5.86
C LYS A 796 -43.30 23.50 -7.09
N GLU A 797 -43.81 23.88 -8.25
CA GLU A 797 -43.59 23.13 -9.49
C GLU A 797 -42.14 23.27 -9.97
N GLU A 798 -41.60 24.49 -9.95
CA GLU A 798 -40.21 24.80 -10.29
C GLU A 798 -39.21 24.09 -9.37
N ILE A 799 -39.42 24.06 -8.04
CA ILE A 799 -38.50 23.36 -7.13
C ILE A 799 -38.50 21.84 -7.34
N ILE A 800 -39.68 21.24 -7.59
CA ILE A 800 -39.82 19.81 -7.89
C ILE A 800 -39.19 19.47 -9.24
N ASN A 801 -39.42 20.30 -10.27
CA ASN A 801 -38.80 20.14 -11.58
C ASN A 801 -37.28 20.34 -11.52
N PHE A 802 -36.76 21.22 -10.66
CA PHE A 802 -35.32 21.32 -10.42
C PHE A 802 -34.76 20.03 -9.82
N ILE A 803 -35.36 19.52 -8.74
CA ILE A 803 -34.94 18.28 -8.06
C ILE A 803 -34.95 17.10 -9.05
N ASN A 804 -36.05 16.93 -9.79
CA ASN A 804 -36.23 15.83 -10.74
C ASN A 804 -35.21 15.80 -11.89
N ASN A 805 -34.71 16.97 -12.29
CA ASN A 805 -33.76 17.10 -13.38
C ASN A 805 -32.29 17.20 -12.92
N ASN A 806 -31.99 17.23 -11.61
CA ASN A 806 -30.63 17.53 -11.12
C ASN A 806 -30.10 16.66 -9.97
N GLU A 807 -30.94 15.95 -9.21
CA GLU A 807 -30.44 15.13 -8.10
C GLU A 807 -29.85 13.79 -8.54
N ILE A 808 -28.70 13.43 -7.94
CA ILE A 808 -28.09 12.12 -8.12
C ILE A 808 -28.62 11.17 -7.05
N ILE A 809 -29.40 10.22 -7.55
CA ILE A 809 -29.78 9.03 -6.81
C ILE A 809 -28.66 8.00 -6.96
N ASP A 810 -27.88 7.81 -5.88
CA ASP A 810 -26.95 6.68 -5.81
C ASP A 810 -27.73 5.39 -6.10
N ASN A 811 -27.12 4.49 -6.86
CA ASN A 811 -27.69 3.20 -7.16
C ASN A 811 -26.61 2.14 -7.20
N LYS A 812 -26.99 0.92 -6.82
CA LYS A 812 -26.15 -0.27 -6.86
C LYS A 812 -27.01 -1.50 -7.09
N GLU A 813 -26.40 -2.55 -7.63
CA GLU A 813 -27.03 -3.85 -7.69
C GLU A 813 -26.77 -4.60 -6.37
N VAL A 814 -27.77 -5.28 -5.83
CA VAL A 814 -27.70 -6.05 -4.57
C VAL A 814 -28.38 -7.41 -4.77
N ILE A 815 -28.19 -8.37 -3.84
CA ILE A 815 -28.99 -9.60 -3.87
C ILE A 815 -30.38 -9.30 -3.29
N ASN A 816 -31.44 -9.68 -4.00
CA ASN A 816 -32.82 -9.28 -3.68
C ASN A 816 -33.36 -9.79 -2.33
N SER A 817 -32.70 -10.74 -1.68
CA SER A 817 -33.03 -11.24 -0.34
C SER A 817 -32.40 -10.42 0.79
N ASP A 818 -31.38 -9.61 0.51
CA ASP A 818 -30.79 -8.70 1.52
C ASP A 818 -31.76 -7.56 1.87
N LEU A 819 -32.67 -7.25 0.94
CA LEU A 819 -33.81 -6.36 1.16
C LEU A 819 -34.86 -6.92 2.14
N ILE A 820 -34.71 -8.18 2.57
CA ILE A 820 -35.52 -8.78 3.65
C ILE A 820 -34.84 -8.53 5.02
N THR A 821 -33.51 -8.41 5.07
CA THR A 821 -32.75 -8.20 6.32
C THR A 821 -32.58 -6.72 6.64
N THR A 822 -32.45 -5.85 5.63
CA THR A 822 -32.36 -4.39 5.82
C THR A 822 -32.94 -3.62 4.63
N SER A 823 -33.64 -2.52 4.93
CA SER A 823 -34.05 -1.53 3.92
C SER A 823 -33.09 -0.34 3.82
N HIS A 824 -31.98 -0.32 4.57
CA HIS A 824 -31.06 0.83 4.62
C HIS A 824 -29.90 0.66 3.63
N TYR A 825 -29.74 1.63 2.74
CA TYR A 825 -28.88 1.55 1.54
C TYR A 825 -27.40 1.30 1.87
N GLU A 826 -26.88 1.93 2.92
CA GLU A 826 -25.48 1.80 3.36
C GLU A 826 -25.17 0.47 4.06
N THR A 827 -26.19 -0.34 4.38
CA THR A 827 -26.02 -1.68 4.99
C THR A 827 -26.25 -2.84 4.02
N LEU A 828 -26.72 -2.56 2.80
CA LEU A 828 -26.85 -3.59 1.76
C LEU A 828 -25.50 -3.89 1.13
N SER A 829 -25.23 -5.15 0.83
CA SER A 829 -24.04 -5.59 0.09
C SER A 829 -24.12 -5.26 -1.39
N ASP A 830 -23.06 -4.70 -1.95
CA ASP A 830 -22.92 -4.51 -3.40
C ASP A 830 -22.75 -5.88 -4.09
N TYR A 831 -23.62 -6.22 -5.04
CA TYR A 831 -23.46 -7.41 -5.86
C TYR A 831 -22.36 -7.18 -6.90
N LEU A 832 -21.18 -7.70 -6.62
CA LEU A 832 -19.96 -7.50 -7.41
C LEU A 832 -19.94 -8.22 -8.78
N GLY A 833 -21.07 -8.75 -9.27
CA GLY A 833 -21.16 -9.40 -10.58
C GLY A 833 -20.46 -10.76 -10.69
N ILE A 834 -19.97 -11.30 -9.57
CA ILE A 834 -19.04 -12.44 -9.52
C ILE A 834 -19.53 -13.56 -8.61
N LYS A 835 -18.84 -14.71 -8.70
CA LYS A 835 -19.03 -15.85 -7.80
C LYS A 835 -17.77 -16.12 -6.99
N PHE A 836 -17.92 -16.08 -5.68
CA PHE A 836 -16.88 -16.44 -4.72
C PHE A 836 -16.94 -17.95 -4.48
N ASP A 837 -15.78 -18.57 -4.28
CA ASP A 837 -15.71 -19.89 -3.66
C ASP A 837 -15.78 -19.73 -2.13
N ILE A 838 -16.48 -20.66 -1.50
CA ILE A 838 -16.42 -20.92 -0.06
C ILE A 838 -16.22 -22.41 0.17
N TYR A 839 -15.57 -22.74 1.28
CA TYR A 839 -15.17 -24.09 1.64
C TYR A 839 -16.10 -24.60 2.75
N VAL A 840 -16.81 -25.70 2.46
CA VAL A 840 -17.65 -26.40 3.42
C VAL A 840 -16.87 -27.55 4.01
N LEU A 841 -16.59 -27.47 5.30
CA LEU A 841 -16.06 -28.56 6.12
C LEU A 841 -17.25 -29.32 6.72
N ASP A 842 -17.34 -30.62 6.46
CA ASP A 842 -18.21 -31.51 7.25
C ASP A 842 -17.51 -31.83 8.58
N TYR A 843 -17.95 -31.18 9.65
CA TYR A 843 -17.41 -31.35 11.00
C TYR A 843 -18.39 -32.12 11.87
N TYR A 844 -18.17 -33.43 11.99
CA TYR A 844 -19.04 -34.35 12.75
C TYR A 844 -20.52 -34.39 12.29
N GLY A 845 -20.81 -34.03 11.05
CA GLY A 845 -22.16 -33.92 10.49
C GLY A 845 -22.71 -32.50 10.43
N ASP A 846 -22.08 -31.54 11.12
CA ASP A 846 -22.39 -30.11 10.99
C ASP A 846 -21.58 -29.50 9.84
N GLN A 847 -22.26 -28.84 8.90
CA GLN A 847 -21.61 -28.10 7.83
C GLN A 847 -21.11 -26.74 8.32
N LYS A 848 -19.78 -26.56 8.30
CA LYS A 848 -19.07 -25.34 8.66
C LYS A 848 -18.52 -24.66 7.40
N TYR A 849 -18.68 -23.35 7.29
CA TYR A 849 -18.40 -22.59 6.07
C TYR A 849 -17.21 -21.65 6.29
N PHE A 850 -16.30 -21.53 5.31
CA PHE A 850 -15.07 -20.73 5.40
C PHE A 850 -14.76 -20.04 4.06
N MET A 851 -14.02 -18.93 4.07
CA MET A 851 -13.64 -18.23 2.83
C MET A 851 -12.50 -18.94 2.10
N SER A 852 -11.61 -19.63 2.83
CA SER A 852 -10.47 -20.32 2.24
C SER A 852 -10.28 -21.74 2.80
N GLU A 853 -9.64 -22.59 2.01
CA GLU A 853 -9.24 -23.94 2.44
C GLU A 853 -8.29 -23.87 3.64
N GLN A 854 -7.49 -22.80 3.75
CA GLN A 854 -6.58 -22.58 4.87
C GLN A 854 -7.34 -22.25 6.16
N GLN A 855 -8.40 -21.44 6.10
CA GLN A 855 -9.28 -21.20 7.25
C GLN A 855 -9.99 -22.49 7.68
N ALA A 856 -10.58 -23.24 6.75
CA ALA A 856 -11.23 -24.53 7.04
C ALA A 856 -10.25 -25.54 7.68
N ARG A 857 -9.01 -25.60 7.19
CA ARG A 857 -7.94 -26.45 7.75
C ARG A 857 -7.50 -25.97 9.13
N ASN A 858 -7.32 -24.68 9.35
CA ASN A 858 -6.94 -24.12 10.66
C ASN A 858 -8.04 -24.37 11.69
N TYR A 859 -9.31 -24.11 11.35
CA TYR A 859 -10.44 -24.44 12.19
C TYR A 859 -10.44 -25.92 12.57
N LEU A 860 -10.27 -26.81 11.58
CA LEU A 860 -10.21 -28.24 11.82
C LEU A 860 -9.06 -28.60 12.78
N TRP A 861 -7.85 -28.12 12.56
CA TRP A 861 -6.70 -28.44 13.42
C TRP A 861 -6.85 -27.96 14.86
N ASN A 862 -7.44 -26.78 15.08
CA ASN A 862 -7.59 -26.20 16.41
C ASN A 862 -8.77 -26.82 17.20
N HIS A 863 -9.75 -27.42 16.53
CA HIS A 863 -10.90 -28.08 17.18
C HIS A 863 -10.77 -29.60 17.31
N LEU A 864 -9.88 -30.26 16.55
CA LEU A 864 -9.67 -31.70 16.63
C LEU A 864 -8.82 -32.13 17.83
N ASN A 865 -9.49 -32.75 18.80
CA ASN A 865 -8.83 -33.43 19.92
C ASN A 865 -8.15 -34.73 19.46
N TYR A 866 -6.89 -34.64 19.05
CA TYR A 866 -5.97 -35.79 19.00
C TYR A 866 -5.00 -35.77 20.19
N GLN A 867 -4.53 -36.93 20.63
CA GLN A 867 -3.58 -37.06 21.73
C GLN A 867 -2.24 -37.59 21.22
N THR A 868 -1.14 -37.00 21.69
CA THR A 868 0.19 -37.56 21.46
C THR A 868 0.46 -38.67 22.49
N LEU A 869 0.76 -39.87 22.01
CA LEU A 869 1.16 -41.03 22.81
C LEU A 869 2.68 -41.16 22.79
N ASN A 870 3.30 -40.93 23.95
CA ASN A 870 4.72 -41.16 24.15
C ASN A 870 4.95 -42.64 24.49
N PHE A 871 5.89 -43.30 23.82
CA PHE A 871 6.22 -44.69 24.12
C PHE A 871 7.17 -44.79 25.32
N ASP A 872 6.68 -45.32 26.43
CA ASP A 872 7.50 -45.61 27.60
C ASP A 872 8.17 -46.98 27.44
N ALA A 873 9.41 -46.95 26.98
CA ALA A 873 10.26 -48.13 26.83
C ALA A 873 10.65 -48.82 28.15
N THR A 874 10.35 -48.24 29.32
CA THR A 874 10.57 -48.86 30.63
C THR A 874 9.36 -49.68 31.10
N MET A 875 8.13 -49.23 30.80
CA MET A 875 6.89 -49.95 31.07
C MET A 875 6.37 -50.77 29.88
N ASN A 876 7.00 -50.61 28.71
CA ASN A 876 6.61 -51.26 27.44
C ASN A 876 5.18 -50.88 27.00
N SER A 877 4.76 -49.66 27.31
CA SER A 877 3.40 -49.14 27.17
C SER A 877 3.40 -47.73 26.57
N PHE A 878 2.21 -47.21 26.25
CA PHE A 878 2.05 -45.80 25.87
C PHE A 878 1.59 -45.00 27.09
N GLN A 879 2.32 -43.92 27.39
CA GLN A 879 1.85 -42.88 28.29
C GLN A 879 1.26 -41.73 27.46
N PHE A 880 0.21 -41.09 27.97
CA PHE A 880 -0.31 -39.86 27.38
C PHE A 880 0.73 -38.75 27.54
N GLY A 881 1.11 -38.10 26.44
CA GLY A 881 1.88 -36.86 26.47
C GLY A 881 1.01 -35.67 26.87
N GLU A 882 1.61 -34.48 26.91
CA GLU A 882 0.86 -33.24 27.18
C GLU A 882 -0.24 -33.01 26.14
N HIS A 883 -1.42 -32.60 26.62
CA HIS A 883 -2.55 -32.24 25.76
C HIS A 883 -2.19 -31.02 24.92
N THR A 884 -2.03 -31.25 23.62
CA THR A 884 -1.56 -30.25 22.66
C THR A 884 -2.75 -29.62 21.94
N PHE A 885 -3.33 -28.59 22.56
CA PHE A 885 -4.20 -27.65 21.85
C PHE A 885 -3.34 -26.74 20.94
N PHE A 886 -3.89 -26.35 19.79
CA PHE A 886 -3.26 -25.47 18.80
C PHE A 886 -3.99 -24.13 18.68
#